data_AF-A0A925X7C2-F1
#
_entry.id   AF-A0A925X7C2-F1
#
_cell.length_a   1.000
_cell.length_b   1.000
_cell.length_c   1.000
_cell.angle_alpha   90.00
_cell.angle_beta   90.00
_cell.angle_gamma   90.00
#
_symmetry.space_group_name_H-M   'P 1'
#
loop_
_entity.id
_entity.type
_entity.pdbx_description
1 polymer ?
#
loop_
_entity_poly.entity_id
_entity_poly.type
_entity_poly.pdbx_seq_one_letter_code
_entity_poly.pdbx_strand_id
1 'polypeptide(L)'
;MNRSSRRVRCAFVVEQACFETLEARRMLHAGHMHVGLGQPGYVLTDHVLQSDFVRQHPELAGKDLWDASTFDPKGTGDTRQFLYDPHMVIDERVFPAPTPGLNAAAVTALPDIVPLKYGTYLSPYIDTTEITGRNLMRFSSAVGNMGPGPLSLVSSNGAVDPQGRQIVTQNVYKYDAVTETFSFDYARDAGRFVWHSGHGHFHFEGYARYRLLQNNGGVPGAVVNRPDGSPAIGDKIGFCLINILNTFTRPDTGTSSSSLPGWNDSGQPGTGCGFLQGISVGKADVYDSVYDGQWIDVTGVPNGNYFLEVTMDADNVVLESNENNNVALVAYNLQANPPSGGIQADRFEPNNTFATSTDLGESGLQTQAGLTIHITDESDYFKFVATSSGNSSVQLTVGNRDVNLYLYDSNQNLLGISTSPANGPMTETVNWNFVKGQTYYVLARGFGTDTGTGGVSSSYAVKINVNPTVDALAPTPQATPGTPGVLRIFRNGPTSSPLTVNLTYSGTGVAGVDYDALPAQVIIGNETSYFDLAVTIKPNANLGAGKTVIANVSASSAYAIGTNGATISLIDNVAPTNVSQGFSYAASPQALTFRFSENVQPSLAASDLSLMNLTTGLPMNANAVAWDSLTNTASFTFSSPLPNGSYNAVVAGANVTDPSGNALTGDAVYNFIWASGSGAQDVFRIDRDAPGTNVRVYFNSASPSYVGDGGALNGIFLVGGDGDDLFTLDLANGAATPSAQFIINGGNNNDTLAVVGTAGAETIAFNASTVVVGGATVTHSNLESAGFNGLGGFDTVNVNGGPTVTFSASQKFDALNIASGASARVAGGAGVAIVTRALTIAGTGTLDLNDSALVLDYTGATGLTSIQSLINSGRAGGAWTGPGLTSTAARNASPKNTTLAAIEATDYKLANGAAALFAGESVDTSAVLVRYTYYGDSDFNGIVDFDDYSRVDAGFNGNNTGWFNGDVDGNGIVDFDDYSLIDLAFNTQTGPLRPAALVPSALPKSGKGAAR
;
A
#
# COMPACT_ATOMS: atom_id res chain seq x y z
N MET A 1 -66.52 -3.48 -27.17
CA MET A 1 -66.69 -4.01 -28.54
C MET A 1 -65.88 -3.15 -29.49
N ASN A 2 -65.05 -3.75 -30.33
CA ASN A 2 -64.08 -3.01 -31.15
C ASN A 2 -64.71 -2.52 -32.47
N ARG A 3 -64.38 -1.30 -32.91
CA ARG A 3 -64.71 -0.75 -34.23
C ARG A 3 -63.49 0.02 -34.74
N SER A 4 -62.82 -0.44 -35.79
CA SER A 4 -63.17 -0.24 -37.21
C SER A 4 -62.86 1.20 -37.65
N SER A 5 -61.70 1.47 -38.25
CA SER A 5 -61.42 1.30 -39.70
C SER A 5 -62.08 2.34 -40.61
N ARG A 6 -61.28 2.98 -41.49
CA ARG A 6 -61.50 3.26 -42.94
C ARG A 6 -60.98 4.64 -43.40
N ARG A 7 -59.99 4.58 -44.30
CA ARG A 7 -59.92 5.24 -45.63
C ARG A 7 -60.24 6.74 -45.82
N VAL A 8 -59.30 7.39 -46.55
CA VAL A 8 -59.48 8.34 -47.71
C VAL A 8 -59.19 9.85 -47.51
N ARG A 9 -58.09 10.28 -48.18
CA ARG A 9 -57.78 11.53 -48.94
C ARG A 9 -57.78 12.95 -48.31
N CYS A 10 -56.91 13.76 -48.95
CA CYS A 10 -56.91 15.23 -49.14
C CYS A 10 -56.26 16.19 -48.09
N ALA A 11 -55.07 16.69 -48.47
CA ALA A 11 -54.74 18.10 -48.75
C ALA A 11 -54.90 19.22 -47.68
N PHE A 12 -53.72 19.78 -47.32
CA PHE A 12 -53.34 21.22 -47.34
C PHE A 12 -53.71 22.24 -46.21
N VAL A 13 -52.63 22.91 -45.73
CA VAL A 13 -52.43 24.24 -45.07
C VAL A 13 -53.14 24.62 -43.76
N VAL A 14 -52.33 25.12 -42.79
CA VAL A 14 -52.37 26.43 -42.07
C VAL A 14 -51.96 26.29 -40.59
N GLU A 15 -50.82 26.92 -40.23
CA GLU A 15 -50.47 27.70 -38.99
C GLU A 15 -50.97 27.26 -37.58
N GLN A 16 -50.31 27.56 -36.45
CA GLN A 16 -49.06 28.27 -36.11
C GLN A 16 -48.63 27.87 -34.68
N ALA A 17 -47.30 27.76 -34.48
CA ALA A 17 -46.50 28.35 -33.39
C ALA A 17 -46.69 28.03 -31.88
N CYS A 18 -45.54 27.69 -31.26
CA CYS A 18 -45.13 27.85 -29.85
C CYS A 18 -45.86 27.02 -28.77
N PHE A 19 -45.22 26.56 -27.67
CA PHE A 19 -43.90 26.83 -27.06
C PHE A 19 -43.16 25.54 -26.63
N GLU A 20 -41.88 25.69 -26.30
CA GLU A 20 -40.98 24.74 -25.59
C GLU A 20 -41.47 24.46 -24.13
N THR A 21 -40.89 23.58 -23.27
CA THR A 21 -39.48 23.17 -23.05
C THR A 21 -39.33 21.77 -22.41
N LEU A 22 -38.08 21.30 -22.48
CA LEU A 22 -37.38 20.20 -21.83
C LEU A 22 -37.87 19.60 -20.48
N GLU A 23 -37.45 18.33 -20.31
CA GLU A 23 -37.05 17.71 -19.03
C GLU A 23 -38.10 17.54 -17.91
N ALA A 24 -39.03 16.61 -18.15
CA ALA A 24 -39.76 15.92 -17.08
C ALA A 24 -39.81 14.39 -17.26
N ARG A 25 -38.63 13.76 -17.18
CA ARG A 25 -38.38 12.42 -16.57
C ARG A 25 -38.97 11.16 -17.24
N ARG A 26 -38.09 10.51 -18.03
CA ARG A 26 -37.55 9.13 -17.85
C ARG A 26 -38.38 8.05 -17.11
N MET A 27 -38.38 6.85 -17.74
CA MET A 27 -38.34 5.48 -17.16
C MET A 27 -39.65 4.91 -16.54
N LEU A 28 -40.22 3.79 -17.01
CA LEU A 28 -39.65 2.42 -17.01
C LEU A 28 -40.33 1.44 -18.01
N HIS A 29 -39.51 0.67 -18.77
CA HIS A 29 -39.58 -0.78 -19.18
C HIS A 29 -40.93 -1.48 -19.53
N ALA A 30 -41.08 -2.49 -20.43
CA ALA A 30 -40.25 -3.22 -21.44
C ALA A 30 -41.24 -4.15 -22.25
N GLY A 31 -40.92 -5.00 -23.26
CA GLY A 31 -39.71 -5.33 -24.05
C GLY A 31 -39.80 -6.73 -24.75
N HIS A 32 -38.94 -7.01 -25.75
CA HIS A 32 -38.53 -8.34 -26.31
C HIS A 32 -39.51 -9.31 -27.04
N MET A 33 -39.23 -9.66 -28.33
CA MET A 33 -38.62 -10.96 -28.78
C MET A 33 -38.69 -11.24 -30.31
N HIS A 34 -37.77 -12.11 -30.80
CA HIS A 34 -37.47 -12.49 -32.21
C HIS A 34 -38.24 -13.73 -32.75
N VAL A 35 -38.34 -13.87 -34.09
CA VAL A 35 -37.75 -14.94 -34.98
C VAL A 35 -38.23 -14.74 -36.44
N GLY A 36 -37.52 -15.10 -37.52
CA GLY A 36 -36.17 -15.65 -37.69
C GLY A 36 -35.83 -15.94 -39.18
N LEU A 37 -34.56 -16.27 -39.45
CA LEU A 37 -33.94 -16.98 -40.61
C LEU A 37 -34.78 -17.17 -41.91
N GLY A 38 -34.28 -16.88 -43.11
CA GLY A 38 -32.91 -16.54 -43.53
C GLY A 38 -32.80 -16.58 -45.07
N GLN A 39 -33.44 -15.62 -45.72
CA GLN A 39 -33.42 -15.40 -47.18
C GLN A 39 -32.53 -14.16 -47.49
N PRO A 40 -32.00 -14.02 -48.72
CA PRO A 40 -30.90 -13.10 -49.01
C PRO A 40 -31.32 -11.63 -48.94
N GLY A 41 -30.50 -10.80 -48.31
CA GLY A 41 -30.77 -9.35 -48.24
C GLY A 41 -30.31 -8.62 -46.97
N TYR A 42 -29.28 -9.10 -46.27
CA TYR A 42 -28.56 -8.29 -45.27
C TYR A 42 -27.06 -8.54 -45.39
N VAL A 43 -26.34 -7.55 -45.91
CA VAL A 43 -24.89 -7.39 -45.76
C VAL A 43 -24.66 -5.95 -45.30
N LEU A 44 -25.01 -5.69 -44.05
CA LEU A 44 -24.41 -4.62 -43.25
C LEU A 44 -23.48 -5.33 -42.26
N THR A 45 -22.34 -5.78 -42.78
CA THR A 45 -21.25 -6.33 -41.99
C THR A 45 -20.40 -5.18 -41.45
N ASP A 46 -21.03 -4.35 -40.59
CA ASP A 46 -20.31 -3.44 -39.71
C ASP A 46 -19.63 -4.27 -38.62
N HIS A 47 -18.51 -4.89 -38.97
CA HIS A 47 -17.63 -5.52 -38.00
C HIS A 47 -16.99 -4.43 -37.14
N VAL A 48 -17.22 -4.47 -35.83
CA VAL A 48 -16.73 -3.47 -34.89
C VAL A 48 -15.38 -3.90 -34.35
N LEU A 49 -14.39 -2.99 -34.34
CA LEU A 49 -13.10 -3.23 -33.71
C LEU A 49 -13.28 -3.55 -32.22
N GLN A 50 -12.50 -4.50 -31.67
CA GLN A 50 -12.64 -4.91 -30.27
C GLN A 50 -12.57 -3.74 -29.28
N SER A 51 -11.73 -2.74 -29.54
CA SER A 51 -11.62 -1.51 -28.74
C SER A 51 -12.90 -0.67 -28.74
N ASP A 52 -13.64 -0.68 -29.84
CA ASP A 52 -14.82 0.16 -30.06
C ASP A 52 -16.09 -0.52 -29.55
N PHE A 53 -16.14 -1.85 -29.63
CA PHE A 53 -17.21 -2.66 -29.04
C PHE A 53 -17.19 -2.56 -27.50
N VAL A 54 -16.01 -2.68 -26.86
CA VAL A 54 -15.87 -2.52 -25.40
C VAL A 54 -16.15 -1.08 -24.95
N ARG A 55 -15.84 -0.07 -25.78
CA ARG A 55 -16.17 1.34 -25.48
C ARG A 55 -17.68 1.59 -25.47
N GLN A 56 -18.44 0.87 -26.30
CA GLN A 56 -19.90 0.96 -26.37
C GLN A 56 -20.60 0.07 -25.32
N HIS A 57 -19.93 -0.97 -24.81
CA HIS A 57 -20.43 -1.90 -23.79
C HIS A 57 -19.47 -2.04 -22.59
N PRO A 58 -19.33 -1.00 -21.73
CA PRO A 58 -18.35 -0.98 -20.64
C PRO A 58 -18.55 -2.08 -19.59
N GLU A 59 -19.76 -2.64 -19.47
CA GLU A 59 -20.09 -3.77 -18.59
C GLU A 59 -19.36 -5.08 -18.95
N LEU A 60 -18.78 -5.16 -20.15
CA LEU A 60 -17.95 -6.28 -20.61
C LEU A 60 -16.45 -6.02 -20.45
N ALA A 61 -16.04 -4.83 -19.97
CA ALA A 61 -14.64 -4.50 -19.78
C ALA A 61 -13.95 -5.43 -18.77
N GLY A 62 -12.84 -6.06 -19.18
CA GLY A 62 -12.06 -6.97 -18.35
C GLY A 62 -12.58 -8.42 -18.30
N LYS A 63 -13.60 -8.78 -19.08
CA LYS A 63 -14.01 -10.18 -19.32
C LYS A 63 -13.44 -10.71 -20.63
N ASP A 64 -13.29 -12.03 -20.72
CA ASP A 64 -12.93 -12.68 -21.99
C ASP A 64 -14.15 -12.68 -22.93
N LEU A 65 -14.01 -11.97 -24.06
CA LEU A 65 -15.05 -11.83 -25.08
C LEU A 65 -15.13 -13.04 -26.01
N TRP A 66 -14.29 -14.05 -25.82
CA TRP A 66 -14.33 -15.31 -26.55
C TRP A 66 -14.78 -16.49 -25.67
N ASP A 67 -15.05 -16.25 -24.37
CA ASP A 67 -15.77 -17.18 -23.50
C ASP A 67 -17.29 -17.05 -23.74
N ALA A 68 -17.93 -18.15 -24.15
CA ALA A 68 -19.36 -18.18 -24.44
C ALA A 68 -20.25 -17.80 -23.22
N SER A 69 -19.78 -18.04 -21.99
CA SER A 69 -20.50 -17.68 -20.77
C SER A 69 -20.59 -16.17 -20.53
N THR A 70 -19.72 -15.38 -21.17
CA THR A 70 -19.80 -13.90 -21.17
C THR A 70 -21.07 -13.40 -21.86
N PHE A 71 -21.59 -14.14 -22.84
CA PHE A 71 -22.78 -13.76 -23.64
C PHE A 71 -24.03 -14.60 -23.33
N ASP A 72 -23.89 -15.77 -22.68
CA ASP A 72 -24.99 -16.57 -22.10
C ASP A 72 -24.93 -16.60 -20.56
N PRO A 73 -25.37 -15.52 -19.88
CA PRO A 73 -25.37 -15.46 -18.42
C PRO A 73 -26.38 -16.39 -17.74
N LYS A 74 -27.11 -17.23 -18.50
CA LYS A 74 -28.02 -18.27 -17.99
C LYS A 74 -27.55 -19.69 -18.27
N GLY A 75 -26.45 -19.88 -19.02
CA GLY A 75 -25.84 -21.17 -19.29
C GLY A 75 -26.76 -22.18 -19.98
N THR A 76 -27.59 -21.72 -20.91
CA THR A 76 -28.58 -22.57 -21.60
C THR A 76 -28.03 -23.21 -22.88
N GLY A 77 -26.96 -22.67 -23.46
CA GLY A 77 -26.28 -23.22 -24.63
C GLY A 77 -27.00 -22.97 -25.97
N ASP A 78 -28.08 -22.20 -25.98
CA ASP A 78 -28.79 -21.78 -27.20
C ASP A 78 -28.29 -20.40 -27.64
N THR A 79 -27.47 -20.34 -28.70
CA THR A 79 -26.85 -19.10 -29.20
C THR A 79 -27.83 -18.01 -29.58
N ARG A 80 -29.12 -18.32 -29.75
CA ARG A 80 -30.18 -17.34 -30.04
C ARG A 80 -30.70 -16.62 -28.79
N GLN A 81 -30.29 -17.04 -27.60
CA GLN A 81 -30.58 -16.38 -26.32
C GLN A 81 -29.40 -15.54 -25.81
N PHE A 82 -28.28 -15.54 -26.53
CA PHE A 82 -27.11 -14.74 -26.19
C PHE A 82 -27.43 -13.27 -26.46
N LEU A 83 -26.95 -12.37 -25.60
CA LEU A 83 -27.26 -10.94 -25.71
C LEU A 83 -26.67 -10.27 -26.96
N TYR A 84 -25.59 -10.84 -27.52
CA TYR A 84 -24.90 -10.36 -28.73
C TYR A 84 -24.31 -11.55 -29.51
N ASP A 85 -24.10 -11.39 -30.83
CA ASP A 85 -23.39 -12.38 -31.67
C ASP A 85 -21.87 -12.10 -31.66
N PRO A 86 -21.03 -13.03 -31.16
CA PRO A 86 -19.59 -12.80 -31.04
C PRO A 86 -18.85 -12.66 -32.38
N HIS A 87 -19.44 -13.05 -33.53
CA HIS A 87 -18.76 -12.97 -34.83
C HIS A 87 -18.67 -11.54 -35.42
N MET A 88 -19.28 -10.54 -34.78
CA MET A 88 -19.25 -9.14 -35.27
C MET A 88 -18.09 -8.31 -34.69
N VAL A 89 -17.15 -8.91 -33.95
CA VAL A 89 -15.99 -8.24 -33.34
C VAL A 89 -14.68 -8.71 -33.97
N ILE A 90 -13.74 -7.80 -34.26
CA ILE A 90 -12.42 -8.11 -34.87
C ILE A 90 -11.31 -8.16 -33.80
N ASP A 91 -10.49 -9.22 -33.81
CA ASP A 91 -9.28 -9.40 -32.97
C ASP A 91 -8.05 -8.70 -33.59
N GLU A 92 -7.36 -7.87 -32.82
CA GLU A 92 -6.30 -6.96 -33.30
C GLU A 92 -4.85 -7.45 -33.04
N ARG A 93 -4.65 -8.75 -32.76
CA ARG A 93 -3.32 -9.28 -32.39
C ARG A 93 -2.45 -9.67 -33.61
N VAL A 94 -1.22 -9.16 -33.63
CA VAL A 94 -0.28 -9.21 -34.77
C VAL A 94 0.37 -10.60 -34.98
N PHE A 95 0.51 -11.02 -36.24
CA PHE A 95 1.32 -12.18 -36.66
C PHE A 95 2.54 -11.76 -37.53
N PRO A 96 3.71 -12.41 -37.39
CA PRO A 96 4.87 -12.16 -38.26
C PRO A 96 4.78 -12.96 -39.58
N ALA A 97 5.24 -12.36 -40.69
CA ALA A 97 5.18 -12.96 -42.02
C ALA A 97 6.25 -14.05 -42.26
N PRO A 98 5.94 -15.14 -43.01
CA PRO A 98 6.87 -16.23 -43.30
C PRO A 98 7.76 -15.97 -44.53
N THR A 99 8.97 -16.54 -44.54
CA THR A 99 9.89 -16.54 -45.69
C THR A 99 9.60 -17.70 -46.65
N PRO A 100 9.44 -17.48 -47.97
CA PRO A 100 9.24 -18.56 -48.94
C PRO A 100 10.55 -19.25 -49.37
N GLY A 101 10.51 -20.59 -49.43
CA GLY A 101 11.57 -21.43 -50.01
C GLY A 101 11.07 -22.29 -51.16
N LEU A 102 11.83 -22.29 -52.27
CA LEU A 102 11.75 -23.09 -53.50
C LEU A 102 10.86 -24.35 -53.52
N ASN A 103 9.80 -24.35 -54.35
CA ASN A 103 9.67 -25.27 -55.51
C ASN A 103 8.49 -24.94 -56.44
N ALA A 104 8.74 -25.10 -57.73
CA ALA A 104 7.95 -24.60 -58.87
C ALA A 104 6.47 -25.04 -58.96
N ALA A 105 5.58 -24.05 -58.84
CA ALA A 105 4.27 -23.99 -59.50
C ALA A 105 3.93 -22.51 -59.73
N ALA A 106 3.18 -22.18 -60.78
CA ALA A 106 2.75 -20.80 -61.01
C ALA A 106 1.82 -20.35 -59.86
N VAL A 107 2.25 -19.35 -59.09
CA VAL A 107 1.55 -18.87 -57.88
C VAL A 107 0.70 -17.64 -58.20
N THR A 108 -0.49 -17.55 -57.61
CA THR A 108 -1.33 -16.34 -57.67
C THR A 108 -0.53 -15.15 -57.17
N ALA A 109 -0.43 -14.12 -58.00
CA ALA A 109 0.43 -12.97 -57.84
C ALA A 109 -0.43 -11.70 -57.83
N LEU A 110 -0.48 -11.04 -56.67
CA LEU A 110 -1.26 -9.83 -56.44
C LEU A 110 -0.36 -8.58 -56.57
N PRO A 111 -0.93 -7.41 -56.94
CA PRO A 111 -0.24 -6.13 -56.81
C PRO A 111 -0.05 -5.72 -55.35
N ASP A 112 0.79 -4.72 -55.13
CA ASP A 112 0.98 -4.01 -53.85
C ASP A 112 1.34 -2.56 -54.23
N ILE A 113 0.36 -1.66 -54.21
CA ILE A 113 0.45 -0.28 -54.70
C ILE A 113 0.76 0.71 -53.58
N VAL A 114 2.04 1.03 -53.45
CA VAL A 114 2.54 1.93 -52.41
C VAL A 114 2.67 3.38 -52.90
N PRO A 115 2.21 4.38 -52.10
CA PRO A 115 2.53 5.78 -52.36
C PRO A 115 4.01 6.07 -52.15
N LEU A 116 4.64 6.73 -53.12
CA LEU A 116 6.09 6.97 -53.17
C LEU A 116 6.47 8.34 -52.57
N LYS A 117 7.46 8.34 -51.66
CA LYS A 117 7.92 9.52 -50.91
C LYS A 117 9.30 10.08 -51.32
N TYR A 118 9.94 9.53 -52.35
CA TYR A 118 11.32 9.85 -52.70
C TYR A 118 11.42 10.88 -53.85
N GLY A 119 12.34 11.84 -53.74
CA GLY A 119 12.56 12.86 -54.77
C GLY A 119 11.60 14.04 -54.63
N THR A 120 10.95 14.45 -55.73
CA THR A 120 10.01 15.59 -55.76
C THR A 120 8.55 15.19 -55.47
N TYR A 121 8.26 13.92 -55.25
CA TYR A 121 6.92 13.45 -54.91
C TYR A 121 6.56 13.82 -53.47
N LEU A 122 5.28 14.14 -53.25
CA LEU A 122 4.74 14.59 -51.96
C LEU A 122 5.52 15.76 -51.34
N SER A 123 6.08 16.63 -52.17
CA SER A 123 6.76 17.88 -51.80
C SER A 123 5.83 19.06 -52.08
N PRO A 124 5.03 19.54 -51.10
CA PRO A 124 3.92 20.43 -51.39
C PRO A 124 4.33 21.90 -51.48
N TYR A 125 3.62 22.66 -52.31
CA TYR A 125 3.73 24.12 -52.38
C TYR A 125 2.34 24.76 -52.42
N ILE A 126 2.29 26.07 -52.13
CA ILE A 126 1.03 26.83 -52.13
C ILE A 126 0.87 27.55 -53.46
N ASP A 127 -0.21 27.21 -54.17
CA ASP A 127 -0.71 27.94 -55.32
C ASP A 127 -1.87 28.86 -54.89
N THR A 128 -1.80 30.12 -55.30
CA THR A 128 -2.80 31.17 -55.03
C THR A 128 -3.42 31.72 -56.31
N THR A 129 -3.15 31.08 -57.45
CA THR A 129 -3.41 31.62 -58.80
C THR A 129 -4.48 30.87 -59.59
N GLU A 130 -4.65 29.55 -59.38
CA GLU A 130 -5.68 28.75 -60.05
C GLU A 130 -7.10 29.19 -59.66
N ILE A 131 -7.36 29.42 -58.37
CA ILE A 131 -8.66 29.85 -57.86
C ILE A 131 -8.49 31.10 -57.00
N THR A 132 -8.94 32.24 -57.52
CA THR A 132 -8.90 33.54 -56.84
C THR A 132 -9.48 33.46 -55.44
N GLY A 133 -8.69 33.85 -54.44
CA GLY A 133 -9.10 33.87 -53.03
C GLY A 133 -8.97 32.52 -52.30
N ARG A 134 -8.35 31.50 -52.92
CA ARG A 134 -8.04 30.22 -52.27
C ARG A 134 -6.54 29.99 -52.19
N ASN A 135 -6.11 29.23 -51.18
CA ASN A 135 -4.75 28.72 -51.04
C ASN A 135 -4.79 27.21 -51.29
N LEU A 136 -4.26 26.76 -52.43
CA LEU A 136 -4.26 25.36 -52.84
C LEU A 136 -2.88 24.74 -52.57
N MET A 137 -2.82 23.75 -51.68
CA MET A 137 -1.62 22.99 -51.41
C MET A 137 -1.47 21.91 -52.50
N ARG A 138 -0.71 22.25 -53.56
CA ARG A 138 -0.39 21.35 -54.67
C ARG A 138 0.80 20.46 -54.36
N PHE A 139 0.78 19.23 -54.88
CA PHE A 139 1.90 18.29 -54.81
C PHE A 139 1.79 17.23 -55.90
N SER A 140 2.92 16.73 -56.39
CA SER A 140 2.94 15.56 -57.26
C SER A 140 2.76 14.28 -56.43
N SER A 141 1.85 13.39 -56.82
CA SER A 141 1.68 12.07 -56.18
C SER A 141 2.13 10.96 -57.13
N ALA A 142 2.78 9.94 -56.58
CA ALA A 142 3.25 8.80 -57.35
C ALA A 142 2.95 7.49 -56.60
N VAL A 143 2.61 6.45 -57.35
CA VAL A 143 2.17 5.15 -56.82
C VAL A 143 2.88 4.04 -57.56
N GLY A 144 3.68 3.26 -56.83
CA GLY A 144 4.48 2.18 -57.38
C GLY A 144 3.90 0.83 -57.03
N ASN A 145 3.79 -0.07 -58.01
CA ASN A 145 3.45 -1.46 -57.73
C ASN A 145 4.72 -2.22 -57.30
N MET A 146 4.85 -2.57 -56.03
CA MET A 146 5.94 -3.40 -55.49
C MET A 146 5.55 -4.86 -55.26
N GLY A 147 4.34 -5.26 -55.67
CA GLY A 147 3.80 -6.59 -55.46
C GLY A 147 4.36 -7.63 -56.44
N PRO A 148 4.19 -8.93 -56.15
CA PRO A 148 4.60 -10.00 -57.04
C PRO A 148 3.81 -10.07 -58.36
N GLY A 149 2.66 -9.38 -58.48
CA GLY A 149 1.82 -9.38 -59.67
C GLY A 149 1.43 -7.98 -60.18
N PRO A 150 1.07 -7.85 -61.47
CA PRO A 150 0.68 -6.57 -62.05
C PRO A 150 -0.73 -6.15 -61.60
N LEU A 151 -0.94 -4.85 -61.38
CA LEU A 151 -2.28 -4.29 -61.26
C LEU A 151 -2.88 -4.20 -62.67
N SER A 152 -4.02 -4.87 -62.89
CA SER A 152 -4.74 -4.87 -64.17
C SER A 152 -6.22 -4.62 -63.95
N LEU A 153 -6.68 -3.41 -64.27
CA LEU A 153 -8.09 -3.02 -64.19
C LEU A 153 -8.71 -2.98 -65.58
N VAL A 154 -9.78 -3.76 -65.77
CA VAL A 154 -10.46 -3.93 -67.06
C VAL A 154 -11.93 -3.61 -66.92
N SER A 155 -12.45 -2.72 -67.78
CA SER A 155 -13.88 -2.62 -68.03
C SER A 155 -14.21 -3.28 -69.37
N SER A 156 -14.97 -4.38 -69.33
CA SER A 156 -15.35 -5.14 -70.51
C SER A 156 -16.79 -4.85 -70.96
N ASN A 157 -16.99 -4.72 -72.28
CA ASN A 157 -18.30 -4.68 -72.96
C ASN A 157 -19.30 -3.59 -72.51
N GLY A 158 -18.83 -2.43 -72.03
CA GLY A 158 -19.69 -1.25 -71.82
C GLY A 158 -20.77 -1.42 -70.74
N ALA A 159 -20.58 -2.38 -69.83
CA ALA A 159 -21.44 -2.54 -68.67
C ALA A 159 -21.27 -1.32 -67.75
N VAL A 160 -22.34 -0.54 -67.61
CA VAL A 160 -22.42 0.60 -66.70
C VAL A 160 -23.35 0.30 -65.53
N ASP A 161 -23.05 0.88 -64.38
CA ASP A 161 -23.96 0.90 -63.24
C ASP A 161 -25.17 1.85 -63.49
N PRO A 162 -26.19 1.88 -62.61
CA PRO A 162 -27.35 2.75 -62.78
C PRO A 162 -27.04 4.26 -62.83
N GLN A 163 -25.82 4.66 -62.46
CA GLN A 163 -25.31 6.03 -62.50
C GLN A 163 -24.53 6.33 -63.80
N GLY A 164 -24.41 5.35 -64.70
CA GLY A 164 -23.71 5.49 -65.98
C GLY A 164 -22.19 5.29 -65.90
N ARG A 165 -21.67 4.85 -64.75
CA ARG A 165 -20.23 4.63 -64.53
C ARG A 165 -19.86 3.22 -64.96
N GLN A 166 -18.71 3.06 -65.60
CA GLN A 166 -18.28 1.76 -66.11
C GLN A 166 -17.90 0.83 -64.95
N ILE A 167 -18.38 -0.41 -65.00
CA ILE A 167 -18.01 -1.47 -64.07
C ILE A 167 -16.60 -1.93 -64.39
N VAL A 168 -15.74 -2.01 -63.37
CA VAL A 168 -14.34 -2.39 -63.49
C VAL A 168 -14.11 -3.71 -62.77
N THR A 169 -13.34 -4.58 -63.41
CA THR A 169 -12.85 -5.83 -62.84
C THR A 169 -11.33 -5.81 -62.75
N GLN A 170 -10.79 -6.24 -61.62
CA GLN A 170 -9.36 -6.51 -61.48
C GLN A 170 -9.07 -7.91 -62.02
N ASN A 171 -8.21 -8.01 -63.03
CA ASN A 171 -7.62 -9.27 -63.46
C ASN A 171 -6.44 -9.61 -62.54
N VAL A 172 -6.50 -10.77 -61.91
CA VAL A 172 -5.40 -11.36 -61.13
C VAL A 172 -4.66 -12.37 -62.01
N TYR A 173 -3.35 -12.47 -61.82
CA TYR A 173 -2.46 -13.32 -62.63
C TYR A 173 -1.74 -14.34 -61.74
N LYS A 174 -1.26 -15.42 -62.34
CA LYS A 174 -0.23 -16.28 -61.77
C LYS A 174 1.14 -15.90 -62.32
N TYR A 175 2.12 -15.90 -61.45
CA TYR A 175 3.53 -15.73 -61.79
C TYR A 175 4.24 -17.08 -61.76
N ASP A 176 4.92 -17.43 -62.85
CA ASP A 176 5.81 -18.59 -62.91
C ASP A 176 7.27 -18.13 -62.92
N ALA A 177 7.91 -18.26 -61.75
CA ALA A 177 9.31 -17.88 -61.53
C ALA A 177 10.33 -18.78 -62.27
N VAL A 178 9.90 -19.84 -62.95
CA VAL A 178 10.77 -20.68 -63.82
C VAL A 178 10.72 -20.21 -65.27
N THR A 179 9.58 -19.69 -65.72
CA THR A 179 9.41 -19.21 -67.10
C THR A 179 9.50 -17.69 -67.27
N GLU A 180 9.52 -16.93 -66.16
CA GLU A 180 9.54 -15.46 -66.16
C GLU A 180 8.36 -14.88 -66.97
N THR A 181 7.16 -15.45 -66.68
CA THR A 181 5.91 -15.09 -67.35
C THR A 181 4.71 -14.96 -66.40
N PHE A 182 3.78 -14.08 -66.77
CA PHE A 182 2.45 -13.99 -66.17
C PHE A 182 1.40 -14.66 -67.04
N SER A 183 0.48 -15.38 -66.39
CA SER A 183 -0.73 -15.95 -67.00
C SER A 183 -1.97 -15.51 -66.23
N PHE A 184 -3.09 -15.28 -66.90
CA PHE A 184 -4.35 -14.90 -66.23
C PHE A 184 -4.82 -16.00 -65.26
N ASP A 185 -5.27 -15.61 -64.07
CA ASP A 185 -5.82 -16.51 -63.04
C ASP A 185 -7.35 -16.41 -63.00
N TYR A 186 -7.86 -15.26 -62.52
CA TYR A 186 -9.28 -14.94 -62.42
C TYR A 186 -9.50 -13.42 -62.48
N ALA A 187 -10.76 -13.01 -62.62
CA ALA A 187 -11.17 -11.61 -62.50
C ALA A 187 -12.13 -11.44 -61.32
N ARG A 188 -12.07 -10.29 -60.64
CA ARG A 188 -12.99 -9.90 -59.57
C ARG A 188 -13.53 -8.49 -59.80
N ASP A 189 -14.68 -8.13 -59.24
CA ASP A 189 -15.13 -6.73 -59.21
C ASP A 189 -14.12 -5.87 -58.45
N ALA A 190 -13.76 -4.71 -58.99
CA ALA A 190 -12.82 -3.76 -58.40
C ALA A 190 -13.16 -2.33 -58.85
N GLY A 191 -14.08 -1.65 -58.16
CA GLY A 191 -14.39 -0.23 -58.35
C GLY A 191 -15.13 0.14 -59.66
N ARG A 192 -14.99 1.40 -60.08
CA ARG A 192 -15.69 2.01 -61.24
C ARG A 192 -14.78 2.94 -62.04
N PHE A 193 -14.98 2.99 -63.36
CA PHE A 193 -14.38 4.00 -64.24
C PHE A 193 -15.41 5.10 -64.59
N VAL A 194 -14.99 6.36 -64.49
CA VAL A 194 -15.77 7.55 -64.85
C VAL A 194 -15.03 8.37 -65.90
N TRP A 195 -15.77 8.89 -66.88
CA TRP A 195 -15.18 9.67 -67.98
C TRP A 195 -14.87 11.10 -67.52
N HIS A 196 -13.59 11.47 -67.50
CA HIS A 196 -13.15 12.82 -67.18
C HIS A 196 -13.05 13.67 -68.44
N SER A 197 -14.09 14.46 -68.72
CA SER A 197 -14.18 15.29 -69.94
C SER A 197 -13.01 16.26 -70.11
N GLY A 198 -12.49 16.82 -69.01
CA GLY A 198 -11.34 17.72 -69.02
C GLY A 198 -10.00 17.05 -69.39
N HIS A 199 -9.87 15.73 -69.23
CA HIS A 199 -8.65 14.98 -69.58
C HIS A 199 -8.84 14.03 -70.77
N GLY A 200 -10.06 13.87 -71.27
CA GLY A 200 -10.38 13.06 -72.45
C GLY A 200 -10.18 11.55 -72.25
N HIS A 201 -10.29 11.05 -71.01
CA HIS A 201 -10.07 9.64 -70.68
C HIS A 201 -10.81 9.19 -69.40
N PHE A 202 -10.77 7.88 -69.10
CA PHE A 202 -11.41 7.30 -67.92
C PHE A 202 -10.53 7.38 -66.67
N HIS A 203 -11.15 7.68 -65.52
CA HIS A 203 -10.58 7.70 -64.18
C HIS A 203 -11.18 6.63 -63.29
N PHE A 204 -10.35 5.99 -62.48
CA PHE A 204 -10.75 5.01 -61.47
C PHE A 204 -11.18 5.70 -60.18
N GLU A 205 -12.46 5.62 -59.82
CA GLU A 205 -12.99 6.21 -58.58
C GLU A 205 -12.53 5.46 -57.33
N GLY A 206 -12.36 6.20 -56.22
CA GLY A 206 -11.94 5.66 -54.92
C GLY A 206 -10.43 5.41 -54.82
N TYR A 207 -9.68 5.66 -55.90
CA TYR A 207 -8.28 5.27 -56.01
C TYR A 207 -7.31 6.03 -55.10
N ALA A 208 -7.60 7.30 -54.81
CA ALA A 208 -6.73 8.12 -53.99
C ALA A 208 -7.54 9.05 -53.07
N ARG A 209 -7.04 9.26 -51.86
CA ARG A 209 -7.58 10.24 -50.90
C ARG A 209 -6.44 11.05 -50.31
N TYR A 210 -6.59 12.37 -50.32
CA TYR A 210 -5.61 13.31 -49.79
C TYR A 210 -6.21 14.02 -48.58
N ARG A 211 -5.51 14.06 -47.45
CA ARG A 211 -5.97 14.73 -46.21
C ARG A 211 -4.83 15.52 -45.57
N LEU A 212 -5.14 16.71 -45.05
CA LEU A 212 -4.23 17.41 -44.15
C LEU A 212 -4.60 17.06 -42.70
N LEU A 213 -3.66 16.52 -41.94
CA LEU A 213 -3.85 16.09 -40.56
C LEU A 213 -3.09 17.00 -39.59
N GLN A 214 -3.66 17.20 -38.39
CA GLN A 214 -3.01 17.92 -37.29
C GLN A 214 -1.68 17.26 -36.90
N ASN A 215 -0.73 18.04 -36.40
CA ASN A 215 0.53 17.52 -35.84
C ASN A 215 0.53 17.67 -34.31
N ASN A 216 0.19 16.59 -33.62
CA ASN A 216 0.12 16.53 -32.17
C ASN A 216 1.48 16.05 -31.61
N GLY A 217 2.48 16.93 -31.64
CA GLY A 217 3.81 16.67 -31.05
C GLY A 217 4.65 15.63 -31.80
N GLY A 218 4.50 15.55 -33.12
CA GLY A 218 5.16 14.55 -33.98
C GLY A 218 4.24 13.39 -34.38
N VAL A 219 3.00 13.35 -33.88
CA VAL A 219 2.01 12.31 -34.20
C VAL A 219 0.87 12.90 -35.05
N PRO A 220 0.43 12.24 -36.13
CA PRO A 220 -0.74 12.65 -36.89
C PRO A 220 -2.02 12.62 -36.04
N GLY A 221 -2.78 13.71 -36.06
CA GLY A 221 -4.06 13.85 -35.37
C GLY A 221 -5.26 13.78 -36.31
N ALA A 222 -6.35 14.45 -35.93
CA ALA A 222 -7.55 14.52 -36.76
C ALA A 222 -7.32 15.30 -38.07
N VAL A 223 -8.23 15.11 -39.04
CA VAL A 223 -8.28 15.94 -40.25
C VAL A 223 -8.47 17.40 -39.85
N VAL A 224 -7.69 18.29 -40.45
CA VAL A 224 -7.79 19.73 -40.24
C VAL A 224 -9.05 20.24 -40.91
N ASN A 225 -9.89 20.98 -40.18
CA ASN A 225 -11.00 21.71 -40.78
C ASN A 225 -10.55 23.13 -41.18
N ARG A 226 -11.03 23.60 -42.32
CA ARG A 226 -10.96 25.00 -42.72
C ARG A 226 -11.87 25.86 -41.82
N PRO A 227 -11.69 27.19 -41.77
CA PRO A 227 -12.55 28.07 -40.96
C PRO A 227 -14.05 28.04 -41.33
N ASP A 228 -14.40 27.61 -42.54
CA ASP A 228 -15.79 27.39 -42.98
C ASP A 228 -16.41 26.08 -42.44
N GLY A 229 -15.68 25.33 -41.60
CA GLY A 229 -16.10 24.07 -41.00
C GLY A 229 -15.91 22.84 -41.90
N SER A 230 -15.52 23.01 -43.16
CA SER A 230 -15.29 21.89 -44.08
C SER A 230 -13.89 21.28 -43.94
N PRO A 231 -13.71 19.97 -44.13
CA PRO A 231 -12.43 19.31 -43.93
C PRO A 231 -11.44 19.63 -45.06
N ALA A 232 -10.16 19.79 -44.72
CA ALA A 232 -9.06 19.98 -45.66
C ALA A 232 -8.69 18.65 -46.33
N ILE A 233 -9.51 18.25 -47.29
CA ILE A 233 -9.34 17.06 -48.14
C ILE A 233 -9.15 17.48 -49.61
N GLY A 234 -8.54 16.60 -50.41
CA GLY A 234 -8.45 16.77 -51.85
C GLY A 234 -9.67 16.20 -52.55
N ASP A 235 -10.25 16.98 -53.48
CA ASP A 235 -11.49 16.60 -54.18
C ASP A 235 -11.27 15.57 -55.30
N LYS A 236 -10.03 15.37 -55.76
CA LYS A 236 -9.70 14.47 -56.87
C LYS A 236 -9.46 13.04 -56.38
N ILE A 237 -10.55 12.28 -56.36
CA ILE A 237 -10.61 10.90 -55.87
C ILE A 237 -10.51 9.83 -56.97
N GLY A 238 -10.08 10.20 -58.18
CA GLY A 238 -9.90 9.23 -59.27
C GLY A 238 -8.98 9.66 -60.39
N PHE A 239 -8.35 8.65 -61.01
CA PHE A 239 -7.18 8.80 -61.89
C PHE A 239 -7.13 7.72 -62.97
N CYS A 240 -6.46 7.99 -64.10
CA CYS A 240 -6.06 6.94 -65.03
C CYS A 240 -4.89 6.13 -64.43
N LEU A 241 -4.78 4.82 -64.63
CA LEU A 241 -3.62 4.04 -64.16
C LEU A 241 -2.69 3.62 -65.30
N ILE A 242 -1.46 4.16 -65.32
CA ILE A 242 -0.45 3.91 -66.36
C ILE A 242 0.99 3.83 -65.83
N ASN A 243 1.86 3.14 -66.59
CA ASN A 243 3.29 3.05 -66.31
C ASN A 243 4.06 4.31 -66.75
N ILE A 244 4.08 5.37 -65.94
CA ILE A 244 4.89 6.58 -66.21
C ILE A 244 6.37 6.34 -65.91
N LEU A 245 6.69 5.76 -64.76
CA LEU A 245 8.07 5.46 -64.34
C LEU A 245 8.44 4.01 -64.59
N ASN A 246 9.63 3.82 -65.17
CA ASN A 246 10.17 2.50 -65.45
C ASN A 246 10.74 1.75 -64.23
N THR A 247 11.08 2.47 -63.17
CA THR A 247 11.59 1.96 -61.89
C THR A 247 11.37 3.00 -60.80
N PHE A 248 11.27 2.58 -59.55
CA PHE A 248 11.24 3.44 -58.36
C PHE A 248 12.11 2.86 -57.23
N THR A 249 12.39 3.65 -56.19
CA THR A 249 13.03 3.18 -54.96
C THR A 249 11.95 2.64 -54.03
N ARG A 250 12.01 1.34 -53.69
CA ARG A 250 11.01 0.66 -52.86
C ARG A 250 10.99 1.28 -51.44
N PRO A 251 9.82 1.66 -50.90
CA PRO A 251 9.72 2.22 -49.54
C PRO A 251 10.16 1.26 -48.42
N ASP A 252 10.02 -0.05 -48.62
CA ASP A 252 10.28 -1.10 -47.61
C ASP A 252 11.77 -1.41 -47.37
N THR A 253 12.59 -1.28 -48.43
CA THR A 253 13.97 -1.77 -48.47
C THR A 253 14.98 -0.71 -48.93
N GLY A 254 14.52 0.40 -49.51
CA GLY A 254 15.39 1.41 -50.14
C GLY A 254 16.09 0.93 -51.42
N THR A 255 15.70 -0.23 -51.97
CA THR A 255 16.30 -0.84 -53.17
C THR A 255 15.53 -0.48 -54.44
N SER A 256 16.12 -0.70 -55.63
CA SER A 256 15.42 -0.47 -56.90
C SER A 256 14.30 -1.51 -57.12
N SER A 257 13.13 -1.06 -57.56
CA SER A 257 12.01 -1.92 -57.96
C SER A 257 12.32 -2.86 -59.14
N SER A 258 13.40 -2.60 -59.90
CA SER A 258 13.91 -3.53 -60.93
C SER A 258 14.45 -4.87 -60.39
N SER A 259 14.52 -5.01 -59.06
CA SER A 259 14.86 -6.27 -58.38
C SER A 259 13.65 -7.16 -58.07
N LEU A 260 12.43 -6.72 -58.38
CA LEU A 260 11.21 -7.48 -58.13
C LEU A 260 11.04 -8.61 -59.16
N PRO A 261 10.70 -9.84 -58.73
CA PRO A 261 10.27 -10.90 -59.65
C PRO A 261 9.08 -10.41 -60.47
N GLY A 262 9.12 -10.55 -61.80
CA GLY A 262 8.07 -10.05 -62.67
C GLY A 262 8.30 -8.67 -63.31
N TRP A 263 9.35 -7.91 -62.96
CA TRP A 263 9.50 -6.50 -63.38
C TRP A 263 9.48 -6.25 -64.91
N ASN A 264 10.10 -7.12 -65.70
CA ASN A 264 10.17 -7.01 -67.16
C ASN A 264 9.56 -8.23 -67.89
N ASP A 265 8.76 -9.00 -67.16
CA ASP A 265 8.33 -10.33 -67.56
C ASP A 265 7.16 -10.27 -68.54
N SER A 266 7.10 -11.26 -69.42
CA SER A 266 6.09 -11.29 -70.48
C SER A 266 4.71 -11.68 -69.94
N GLY A 267 3.65 -11.13 -70.54
CA GLY A 267 2.27 -11.37 -70.11
C GLY A 267 1.69 -10.35 -69.12
N GLN A 268 2.48 -9.36 -68.68
CA GLN A 268 1.95 -8.21 -67.96
C GLN A 268 0.94 -7.41 -68.83
N PRO A 269 -0.12 -6.84 -68.23
CA PRO A 269 -1.10 -6.01 -68.94
C PRO A 269 -0.44 -4.77 -69.55
N GLY A 270 -0.85 -4.42 -70.76
CA GLY A 270 -0.50 -3.14 -71.38
C GLY A 270 -1.22 -1.98 -70.70
N THR A 271 -0.56 -0.83 -70.58
CA THR A 271 -1.10 0.33 -69.85
C THR A 271 -1.53 1.47 -70.78
N GLY A 272 -2.75 1.98 -70.58
CA GLY A 272 -3.25 3.21 -71.21
C GLY A 272 -4.47 3.74 -70.47
N CYS A 273 -4.94 4.95 -70.80
CA CYS A 273 -6.13 5.54 -70.15
C CYS A 273 -7.47 5.12 -70.79
N GLY A 274 -7.54 3.86 -71.26
CA GLY A 274 -8.71 3.30 -71.93
C GLY A 274 -9.52 2.39 -71.01
N PHE A 275 -10.11 1.36 -71.62
CA PHE A 275 -10.85 0.28 -70.95
C PHE A 275 -9.96 -0.73 -70.22
N LEU A 276 -8.64 -0.72 -70.48
CA LEU A 276 -7.62 -1.46 -69.75
C LEU A 276 -6.64 -0.43 -69.18
N GLN A 277 -6.51 -0.42 -67.86
CA GLN A 277 -5.59 0.43 -67.10
C GLN A 277 -4.81 -0.44 -66.11
N GLY A 278 -3.67 0.02 -65.62
CA GLY A 278 -2.87 -0.78 -64.71
C GLY A 278 -1.49 -0.24 -64.40
N ILE A 279 -0.82 -0.90 -63.46
CA ILE A 279 0.55 -0.63 -63.06
C ILE A 279 1.31 -1.97 -63.02
N SER A 280 2.25 -2.11 -63.95
CA SER A 280 3.13 -3.27 -64.07
C SER A 280 4.06 -3.40 -62.85
N VAL A 281 4.55 -4.61 -62.58
CA VAL A 281 5.41 -4.91 -61.45
C VAL A 281 6.66 -4.02 -61.50
N GLY A 282 6.96 -3.36 -60.38
CA GLY A 282 8.06 -2.43 -60.21
C GLY A 282 8.01 -1.19 -61.12
N LYS A 283 6.89 -0.89 -61.78
CA LYS A 283 6.58 0.39 -62.42
C LYS A 283 5.78 1.28 -61.47
N ALA A 284 5.69 2.57 -61.79
CA ALA A 284 4.85 3.50 -61.04
C ALA A 284 4.11 4.47 -61.96
N ASP A 285 2.92 4.87 -61.53
CA ASP A 285 2.20 6.01 -62.09
C ASP A 285 2.59 7.29 -61.36
N VAL A 286 2.55 8.43 -62.06
CA VAL A 286 2.95 9.75 -61.54
C VAL A 286 1.98 10.82 -62.01
N TYR A 287 1.33 11.46 -61.05
CA TYR A 287 0.51 12.64 -61.23
C TYR A 287 1.27 13.88 -60.79
N ASP A 288 1.54 14.76 -61.74
CA ASP A 288 2.19 16.04 -61.45
C ASP A 288 1.25 17.04 -60.78
N SER A 289 1.80 17.80 -59.84
CA SER A 289 1.23 18.96 -59.16
C SER A 289 0.46 19.95 -60.05
N VAL A 290 0.82 20.10 -61.33
CA VAL A 290 0.13 21.04 -62.24
C VAL A 290 -1.24 20.56 -62.71
N TYR A 291 -1.55 19.27 -62.60
CA TYR A 291 -2.84 18.75 -63.08
C TYR A 291 -4.02 19.29 -62.29
N ASP A 292 -5.16 19.48 -62.98
CA ASP A 292 -6.42 19.88 -62.35
C ASP A 292 -6.81 18.89 -61.23
N GLY A 293 -7.34 19.44 -60.12
CA GLY A 293 -7.64 18.76 -58.86
C GLY A 293 -6.44 18.20 -58.06
N GLN A 294 -5.19 18.45 -58.46
CA GLN A 294 -4.00 17.90 -57.79
C GLN A 294 -3.57 18.69 -56.53
N TRP A 295 -4.51 18.92 -55.62
CA TRP A 295 -4.30 19.76 -54.43
C TRP A 295 -5.22 19.40 -53.26
N ILE A 296 -4.85 19.84 -52.07
CA ILE A 296 -5.77 20.07 -50.95
C ILE A 296 -5.98 21.58 -50.81
N ASP A 297 -7.22 22.03 -50.73
CA ASP A 297 -7.51 23.43 -50.43
C ASP A 297 -7.35 23.69 -48.93
N VAL A 298 -6.37 24.53 -48.59
CA VAL A 298 -5.94 24.89 -47.23
C VAL A 298 -6.26 26.35 -46.90
N THR A 299 -7.27 26.93 -47.56
CA THR A 299 -7.68 28.33 -47.37
C THR A 299 -8.07 28.58 -45.91
N GLY A 300 -7.37 29.51 -45.26
CA GLY A 300 -7.60 29.89 -43.86
C GLY A 300 -7.11 28.86 -42.83
N VAL A 301 -6.46 27.76 -43.24
CA VAL A 301 -5.77 26.88 -42.29
C VAL A 301 -4.56 27.63 -41.71
N PRO A 302 -4.35 27.65 -40.38
CA PRO A 302 -3.21 28.35 -39.78
C PRO A 302 -1.85 27.84 -40.29
N ASN A 303 -0.85 28.71 -40.32
CA ASN A 303 0.52 28.30 -40.61
C ASN A 303 1.11 27.50 -39.44
N GLY A 304 1.79 26.40 -39.73
CA GLY A 304 2.23 25.46 -38.70
C GLY A 304 2.72 24.13 -39.25
N ASN A 305 3.07 23.21 -38.36
CA ASN A 305 3.44 21.85 -38.74
C ASN A 305 2.18 20.97 -38.84
N TYR A 306 2.08 20.20 -39.91
CA TYR A 306 0.99 19.29 -40.23
C TYR A 306 1.55 17.99 -40.82
N PHE A 307 0.68 17.01 -41.05
CA PHE A 307 1.00 15.87 -41.91
C PHE A 307 0.11 15.92 -43.16
N LEU A 308 0.73 15.88 -44.35
CA LEU A 308 0.05 15.46 -45.57
C LEU A 308 -0.09 13.94 -45.50
N GLU A 309 -1.32 13.45 -45.54
CA GLU A 309 -1.64 12.05 -45.75
C GLU A 309 -2.13 11.83 -47.18
N VAL A 310 -1.56 10.81 -47.83
CA VAL A 310 -2.04 10.28 -49.11
C VAL A 310 -2.30 8.79 -48.96
N THR A 311 -3.54 8.37 -49.19
CA THR A 311 -3.95 6.96 -49.20
C THR A 311 -4.24 6.54 -50.64
N MET A 312 -3.59 5.47 -51.09
CA MET A 312 -3.91 4.77 -52.36
C MET A 312 -4.93 3.66 -52.08
N ASP A 313 -5.75 3.32 -53.08
CA ASP A 313 -6.95 2.48 -52.93
C ASP A 313 -7.80 2.86 -51.70
N ALA A 314 -8.15 4.14 -51.59
CA ALA A 314 -8.75 4.72 -50.40
C ALA A 314 -10.17 4.21 -50.06
N ASP A 315 -10.81 3.49 -51.00
CA ASP A 315 -12.08 2.79 -50.80
C ASP A 315 -11.91 1.25 -50.72
N ASN A 316 -10.66 0.75 -50.71
CA ASN A 316 -10.29 -0.67 -50.55
C ASN A 316 -10.98 -1.60 -51.58
N VAL A 317 -10.87 -1.25 -52.87
CA VAL A 317 -11.54 -1.92 -53.99
C VAL A 317 -10.61 -2.72 -54.89
N VAL A 318 -9.29 -2.52 -54.80
CA VAL A 318 -8.24 -3.39 -55.35
C VAL A 318 -8.01 -4.54 -54.36
N LEU A 319 -7.51 -5.69 -54.83
CA LEU A 319 -7.02 -6.77 -53.96
C LEU A 319 -5.50 -6.81 -54.09
N GLU A 320 -4.82 -6.67 -52.96
CA GLU A 320 -3.38 -6.53 -52.90
C GLU A 320 -2.72 -7.67 -52.10
N SER A 321 -1.41 -7.84 -52.25
CA SER A 321 -0.66 -8.74 -51.35
C SER A 321 -0.41 -8.12 -49.97
N ASN A 322 -0.66 -6.82 -49.82
CA ASN A 322 -0.57 -6.09 -48.55
C ASN A 322 -1.51 -4.88 -48.59
N GLU A 323 -2.50 -4.84 -47.70
CA GLU A 323 -3.46 -3.71 -47.60
C GLU A 323 -3.02 -2.67 -46.54
N ASN A 324 -1.85 -2.85 -45.90
CA ASN A 324 -1.42 -2.08 -44.72
C ASN A 324 -0.35 -1.01 -45.02
N ASN A 325 0.09 -0.87 -46.27
CA ASN A 325 1.15 0.05 -46.71
C ASN A 325 0.65 1.12 -47.71
N ASN A 326 -0.65 1.14 -47.99
CA ASN A 326 -1.35 2.08 -48.86
C ASN A 326 -1.28 3.56 -48.43
N VAL A 327 -0.80 3.86 -47.21
CA VAL A 327 -0.82 5.21 -46.61
C VAL A 327 0.57 5.85 -46.52
N ALA A 328 0.74 7.00 -47.16
CA ALA A 328 1.90 7.88 -47.04
C ALA A 328 1.61 9.12 -46.19
N LEU A 329 2.21 9.17 -45.00
CA LEU A 329 2.33 10.39 -44.20
C LEU A 329 3.65 11.12 -44.50
N VAL A 330 3.58 12.42 -44.75
CA VAL A 330 4.72 13.34 -44.93
C VAL A 330 4.54 14.56 -44.03
N ALA A 331 5.53 14.88 -43.20
CA ALA A 331 5.51 16.08 -42.38
C ALA A 331 5.66 17.32 -43.28
N TYR A 332 4.74 18.29 -43.13
CA TYR A 332 4.72 19.52 -43.92
C TYR A 332 4.60 20.74 -43.01
N ASN A 333 5.43 21.76 -43.24
CA ASN A 333 5.26 23.06 -42.62
C ASN A 333 4.43 23.93 -43.56
N LEU A 334 3.14 24.10 -43.23
CA LEU A 334 2.23 24.96 -43.98
C LEU A 334 2.67 26.41 -43.80
N GLN A 335 3.08 27.04 -44.91
CA GLN A 335 3.39 28.46 -45.04
C GLN A 335 2.52 29.08 -46.14
N ALA A 336 1.21 29.02 -45.92
CA ALA A 336 0.24 29.77 -46.70
C ALA A 336 0.09 31.17 -46.09
N ASN A 337 0.64 32.18 -46.77
CA ASN A 337 0.18 33.55 -46.50
C ASN A 337 -1.32 33.61 -46.84
N PRO A 338 -2.16 34.31 -46.04
CA PRO A 338 -3.56 34.48 -46.41
C PRO A 338 -3.65 35.13 -47.81
N PRO A 339 -4.68 34.81 -48.63
CA PRO A 339 -4.87 35.46 -49.92
C PRO A 339 -4.81 36.98 -49.73
N SER A 340 -3.97 37.64 -50.51
CA SER A 340 -3.46 38.97 -50.16
C SER A 340 -4.57 40.01 -49.93
N GLY A 341 -4.78 40.43 -48.66
CA GLY A 341 -5.53 41.67 -48.37
C GLY A 341 -6.23 41.81 -47.02
N GLY A 342 -6.61 40.72 -46.33
CA GLY A 342 -7.48 40.80 -45.14
C GLY A 342 -6.78 40.55 -43.78
N ILE A 343 -7.30 41.18 -42.72
CA ILE A 343 -7.07 40.76 -41.33
C ILE A 343 -8.09 39.65 -41.01
N GLN A 344 -7.69 38.64 -40.24
CA GLN A 344 -8.56 37.54 -39.83
C GLN A 344 -9.34 37.90 -38.57
N ALA A 345 -10.62 37.51 -38.50
CA ALA A 345 -11.45 37.62 -37.29
C ALA A 345 -10.86 36.86 -36.09
N ASP A 346 -11.04 37.38 -34.88
CA ASP A 346 -10.58 36.71 -33.67
C ASP A 346 -11.59 35.70 -33.09
N ARG A 347 -11.18 35.03 -32.02
CA ARG A 347 -11.88 33.91 -31.38
C ARG A 347 -13.24 34.26 -30.77
N PHE A 348 -13.56 35.53 -30.59
CA PHE A 348 -14.78 35.99 -29.93
C PHE A 348 -15.86 36.50 -30.88
N GLU A 349 -15.59 36.49 -32.19
CA GLU A 349 -16.57 36.92 -33.18
C GLU A 349 -17.74 35.93 -33.32
N PRO A 350 -19.01 36.41 -33.42
CA PRO A 350 -19.42 37.80 -33.44
C PRO A 350 -19.69 38.40 -32.04
N ASN A 351 -18.91 39.40 -31.60
CA ASN A 351 -19.16 40.15 -30.36
C ASN A 351 -19.55 41.63 -30.60
N ASN A 352 -19.94 41.93 -31.85
CA ASN A 352 -20.24 43.25 -32.42
C ASN A 352 -21.33 44.14 -31.74
N THR A 353 -22.00 43.69 -30.68
CA THR A 353 -23.07 44.44 -30.00
C THR A 353 -23.13 44.15 -28.51
N PHE A 354 -23.78 45.01 -27.71
CA PHE A 354 -24.07 44.71 -26.30
C PHE A 354 -24.78 43.36 -26.11
N ALA A 355 -25.68 42.97 -27.02
CA ALA A 355 -26.44 41.71 -26.93
C ALA A 355 -25.60 40.47 -27.27
N THR A 356 -24.63 40.61 -28.18
CA THR A 356 -23.69 39.54 -28.56
C THR A 356 -22.36 39.62 -27.80
N SER A 357 -22.26 40.51 -26.81
CA SER A 357 -21.02 40.77 -26.08
C SER A 357 -20.44 39.53 -25.40
N THR A 358 -19.12 39.38 -25.51
CA THR A 358 -18.36 38.28 -24.94
C THR A 358 -18.46 38.30 -23.41
N ASP A 359 -18.99 37.25 -22.80
CA ASP A 359 -19.06 37.13 -21.35
C ASP A 359 -17.70 36.71 -20.77
N LEU A 360 -17.05 37.62 -20.04
CA LEU A 360 -15.82 37.33 -19.30
C LEU A 360 -16.10 36.84 -17.86
N GLY A 361 -17.38 36.76 -17.45
CA GLY A 361 -17.82 36.32 -16.14
C GLY A 361 -17.47 37.28 -15.00
N GLU A 362 -17.41 36.76 -13.77
CA GLU A 362 -16.89 37.51 -12.62
C GLU A 362 -15.39 37.76 -12.83
N SER A 363 -15.04 38.98 -13.24
CA SER A 363 -13.71 39.31 -13.76
C SER A 363 -12.95 40.19 -12.79
N GLY A 364 -11.83 39.63 -12.33
CA GLY A 364 -10.76 40.36 -11.68
C GLY A 364 -9.64 40.68 -12.66
N LEU A 365 -8.40 40.59 -12.19
CA LEU A 365 -7.20 40.82 -12.98
C LEU A 365 -7.06 39.75 -14.09
N GLN A 366 -7.50 40.05 -15.31
CA GLN A 366 -7.37 39.17 -16.49
C GLN A 366 -7.01 39.94 -17.76
N THR A 367 -6.35 39.28 -18.71
CA THR A 367 -5.98 39.84 -20.02
C THR A 367 -6.37 38.88 -21.14
N GLN A 368 -7.18 39.34 -22.08
CA GLN A 368 -7.55 38.65 -23.29
C GLN A 368 -6.71 39.21 -24.44
N ALA A 369 -5.67 38.49 -24.85
CA ALA A 369 -4.76 38.91 -25.92
C ALA A 369 -5.11 38.31 -27.29
N GLY A 370 -4.48 38.80 -28.35
CA GLY A 370 -4.62 38.26 -29.71
C GLY A 370 -6.00 38.56 -30.32
N LEU A 371 -6.50 39.77 -30.10
CA LEU A 371 -7.80 40.25 -30.58
C LEU A 371 -7.63 41.14 -31.81
N THR A 372 -8.67 41.27 -32.63
CA THR A 372 -8.61 41.95 -33.93
C THR A 372 -9.89 42.69 -34.29
N ILE A 373 -9.76 43.96 -34.67
CA ILE A 373 -10.76 44.64 -35.50
C ILE A 373 -10.42 44.26 -36.95
N HIS A 374 -11.02 43.20 -37.46
CA HIS A 374 -10.69 42.55 -38.73
C HIS A 374 -11.36 43.19 -39.96
N ILE A 375 -12.51 43.85 -39.80
CA ILE A 375 -13.19 44.61 -40.86
C ILE A 375 -13.48 46.07 -40.46
N THR A 376 -13.77 46.90 -41.45
CA THR A 376 -14.16 48.29 -41.24
C THR A 376 -15.54 48.37 -40.58
N ASP A 377 -15.70 49.28 -39.61
CA ASP A 377 -16.93 49.53 -38.84
C ASP A 377 -17.34 48.44 -37.82
N GLU A 378 -16.44 47.49 -37.55
CA GLU A 378 -16.53 46.52 -36.45
C GLU A 378 -16.34 47.18 -35.06
N SER A 379 -16.81 46.52 -34.00
CA SER A 379 -16.84 47.06 -32.63
C SER A 379 -17.00 45.96 -31.58
N ASP A 380 -15.93 45.64 -30.87
CA ASP A 380 -15.89 44.43 -30.06
C ASP A 380 -16.40 44.72 -28.64
N TYR A 381 -17.52 44.08 -28.26
CA TYR A 381 -18.09 44.22 -26.93
C TYR A 381 -17.73 43.03 -26.04
N PHE A 382 -17.25 43.35 -24.84
CA PHE A 382 -17.04 42.42 -23.73
C PHE A 382 -17.93 42.84 -22.56
N LYS A 383 -18.41 41.89 -21.77
CA LYS A 383 -19.12 42.16 -20.51
C LYS A 383 -18.48 41.40 -19.36
N PHE A 384 -18.50 42.00 -18.18
CA PHE A 384 -17.96 41.38 -16.98
C PHE A 384 -18.66 41.83 -15.71
N VAL A 385 -18.58 41.03 -14.65
CA VAL A 385 -19.03 41.39 -13.31
C VAL A 385 -17.81 41.73 -12.45
N ALA A 386 -17.82 42.90 -11.80
CA ALA A 386 -16.66 43.34 -11.01
C ALA A 386 -16.47 42.53 -9.71
N THR A 387 -15.26 42.00 -9.49
CA THR A 387 -14.92 41.17 -8.31
C THR A 387 -14.82 41.94 -7.00
N SER A 388 -14.54 43.25 -7.04
CA SER A 388 -14.39 44.09 -5.85
C SER A 388 -14.96 45.50 -6.07
N SER A 389 -15.19 46.22 -4.98
CA SER A 389 -15.56 47.64 -5.01
C SER A 389 -14.32 48.51 -4.82
N GLY A 390 -14.17 49.57 -5.61
CA GLY A 390 -13.10 50.54 -5.48
C GLY A 390 -12.59 51.09 -6.81
N ASN A 391 -11.66 52.04 -6.74
CA ASN A 391 -11.01 52.59 -7.92
C ASN A 391 -10.05 51.57 -8.55
N SER A 392 -10.29 51.24 -9.81
CA SER A 392 -9.54 50.26 -10.61
C SER A 392 -9.61 50.67 -12.09
N SER A 393 -9.14 49.86 -13.02
CA SER A 393 -9.17 50.22 -14.45
C SER A 393 -9.56 49.09 -15.40
N VAL A 394 -10.00 49.48 -16.59
CA VAL A 394 -9.97 48.66 -17.80
C VAL A 394 -8.97 49.28 -18.76
N GLN A 395 -8.25 48.44 -19.49
CA GLN A 395 -7.24 48.87 -20.46
C GLN A 395 -7.38 48.10 -21.78
N LEU A 396 -7.03 48.76 -22.89
CA LEU A 396 -6.69 48.07 -24.14
C LEU A 396 -5.19 48.23 -24.36
N THR A 397 -4.47 47.14 -24.62
CA THR A 397 -3.10 47.20 -25.13
C THR A 397 -3.15 46.95 -26.63
N VAL A 398 -2.82 47.96 -27.42
CA VAL A 398 -2.94 47.95 -28.88
C VAL A 398 -1.55 47.77 -29.47
N GLY A 399 -1.42 46.91 -30.48
CA GLY A 399 -0.14 46.51 -31.06
C GLY A 399 0.24 47.23 -32.35
N ASN A 400 -0.71 47.76 -33.12
CA ASN A 400 -0.40 48.37 -34.43
C ASN A 400 -1.26 49.57 -34.84
N ARG A 401 -2.58 49.41 -34.99
CA ARG A 401 -3.51 50.47 -35.42
C ARG A 401 -4.48 50.80 -34.30
N ASP A 402 -4.79 52.07 -34.20
CA ASP A 402 -5.52 52.73 -33.12
C ASP A 402 -6.90 52.09 -32.84
N VAL A 403 -7.17 51.83 -31.55
CA VAL A 403 -8.40 51.21 -31.02
C VAL A 403 -8.77 51.94 -29.73
N ASN A 404 -9.90 52.63 -29.79
CA ASN A 404 -10.49 53.40 -28.70
C ASN A 404 -11.18 52.49 -27.68
N LEU A 405 -11.12 52.88 -26.40
CA LEU A 405 -11.74 52.18 -25.27
C LEU A 405 -12.94 52.96 -24.74
N TYR A 406 -14.08 52.28 -24.59
CA TYR A 406 -15.29 52.80 -23.96
C TYR A 406 -15.74 51.84 -22.84
N LEU A 407 -16.18 52.40 -21.71
CA LEU A 407 -16.71 51.65 -20.56
C LEU A 407 -18.16 52.07 -20.29
N TYR A 408 -19.06 51.10 -20.11
CA TYR A 408 -20.49 51.31 -19.86
C TYR A 408 -20.98 50.59 -18.59
N ASP A 409 -22.07 51.08 -18.01
CA ASP A 409 -22.78 50.42 -16.90
C ASP A 409 -23.70 49.28 -17.39
N SER A 410 -24.36 48.60 -16.44
CA SER A 410 -25.32 47.52 -16.73
C SER A 410 -26.54 47.96 -17.55
N ASN A 411 -26.84 49.26 -17.61
CA ASN A 411 -27.93 49.85 -18.39
C ASN A 411 -27.45 50.41 -19.74
N GLN A 412 -26.20 50.15 -20.12
CA GLN A 412 -25.56 50.63 -21.35
C GLN A 412 -25.35 52.16 -21.39
N ASN A 413 -25.31 52.84 -20.24
CA ASN A 413 -24.88 54.23 -20.15
C ASN A 413 -23.35 54.34 -20.20
N LEU A 414 -22.81 55.27 -20.98
CA LEU A 414 -21.36 55.51 -21.05
C LEU A 414 -20.84 56.09 -19.73
N LEU A 415 -19.86 55.43 -19.13
CA LEU A 415 -19.19 55.83 -17.88
C LEU A 415 -17.87 56.56 -18.14
N GLY A 416 -17.08 56.08 -19.10
CA GLY A 416 -15.76 56.61 -19.39
C GLY A 416 -15.26 56.19 -20.77
N ILE A 417 -14.31 56.96 -21.30
CA ILE A 417 -13.74 56.82 -22.64
C ILE A 417 -12.25 57.16 -22.61
N SER A 418 -11.47 56.47 -23.44
CA SER A 418 -10.05 56.73 -23.68
C SER A 418 -9.78 56.59 -25.19
N THR A 419 -9.24 57.63 -25.82
CA THR A 419 -9.15 57.81 -27.29
C THR A 419 -7.83 58.50 -27.68
N SER A 420 -6.67 57.92 -27.34
CA SER A 420 -5.37 58.57 -27.51
C SER A 420 -4.86 58.39 -28.95
N PRO A 421 -4.79 59.44 -29.77
CA PRO A 421 -4.53 59.29 -31.20
C PRO A 421 -3.08 58.82 -31.47
N ALA A 422 -2.90 57.58 -31.94
CA ALA A 422 -1.57 57.04 -32.24
C ALA A 422 -1.55 55.93 -33.31
N ASN A 423 -0.66 56.05 -34.29
CA ASN A 423 -0.41 54.98 -35.28
C ASN A 423 0.76 54.09 -34.83
N GLY A 424 0.53 53.25 -33.81
CA GLY A 424 1.53 52.31 -33.29
C GLY A 424 1.12 51.64 -31.97
N PRO A 425 2.04 50.95 -31.29
CA PRO A 425 1.78 50.34 -29.99
C PRO A 425 1.40 51.37 -28.91
N MET A 426 0.30 51.13 -28.18
CA MET A 426 -0.21 52.04 -27.14
C MET A 426 -1.02 51.32 -26.06
N THR A 427 -1.45 52.07 -25.04
CA THR A 427 -2.41 51.59 -24.04
C THR A 427 -3.49 52.62 -23.75
N GLU A 428 -4.73 52.30 -24.08
CA GLU A 428 -5.90 53.05 -23.61
C GLU A 428 -6.25 52.64 -22.18
N THR A 429 -6.73 53.56 -21.35
CA THR A 429 -7.05 53.27 -19.93
C THR A 429 -8.23 54.09 -19.44
N VAL A 430 -9.29 53.42 -19.00
CA VAL A 430 -10.38 54.05 -18.24
C VAL A 430 -10.25 53.64 -16.77
N ASN A 431 -10.01 54.62 -15.90
CA ASN A 431 -10.08 54.44 -14.45
C ASN A 431 -11.53 54.65 -14.00
N TRP A 432 -12.05 53.75 -13.16
CA TRP A 432 -13.42 53.84 -12.65
C TRP A 432 -13.53 53.29 -11.22
N ASN A 433 -14.50 53.81 -10.46
CA ASN A 433 -14.85 53.28 -9.15
C ASN A 433 -15.91 52.18 -9.31
N PHE A 434 -15.45 50.94 -9.48
CA PHE A 434 -16.30 49.77 -9.67
C PHE A 434 -17.04 49.40 -8.39
N VAL A 435 -18.17 48.69 -8.53
CA VAL A 435 -18.97 48.17 -7.42
C VAL A 435 -19.03 46.64 -7.55
N LYS A 436 -18.63 45.92 -6.50
CA LYS A 436 -18.64 44.45 -6.47
C LYS A 436 -20.02 43.91 -6.87
N GLY A 437 -20.03 42.95 -7.78
CA GLY A 437 -21.25 42.29 -8.26
C GLY A 437 -22.06 43.08 -9.30
N GLN A 438 -21.66 44.29 -9.69
CA GLN A 438 -22.27 44.99 -10.84
C GLN A 438 -21.64 44.54 -12.16
N THR A 439 -22.47 44.50 -13.21
CA THR A 439 -22.06 44.23 -14.59
C THR A 439 -21.63 45.51 -15.28
N TYR A 440 -20.52 45.44 -16.00
CA TYR A 440 -19.98 46.50 -16.85
C TYR A 440 -19.72 45.96 -18.26
N TYR A 441 -19.80 46.83 -19.26
CA TYR A 441 -19.45 46.51 -20.64
C TYR A 441 -18.23 47.30 -21.08
N VAL A 442 -17.33 46.65 -21.78
CA VAL A 442 -16.16 47.23 -22.43
C VAL A 442 -16.39 47.16 -23.93
N LEU A 443 -16.16 48.26 -24.63
CA LEU A 443 -16.15 48.31 -26.09
C LEU A 443 -14.75 48.70 -26.55
N ALA A 444 -14.16 47.88 -27.41
CA ALA A 444 -12.98 48.19 -28.20
C ALA A 444 -13.41 48.54 -29.62
N ARG A 445 -13.04 49.73 -30.13
CA ARG A 445 -13.47 50.21 -31.45
C ARG A 445 -12.31 50.82 -32.22
N GLY A 446 -12.08 50.36 -33.44
CA GLY A 446 -11.04 50.90 -34.30
C GLY A 446 -11.20 52.40 -34.60
N PHE A 447 -10.10 53.14 -34.61
CA PHE A 447 -10.07 54.56 -34.96
C PHE A 447 -10.40 54.76 -36.44
N GLY A 448 -11.31 55.69 -36.75
CA GLY A 448 -11.77 55.96 -38.11
C GLY A 448 -13.21 55.47 -38.38
N THR A 449 -13.75 54.53 -37.60
CA THR A 449 -15.18 54.14 -37.68
C THR A 449 -16.12 55.22 -37.09
N ASP A 450 -15.54 56.22 -36.42
CA ASP A 450 -16.15 57.46 -35.97
C ASP A 450 -16.23 58.54 -37.08
N THR A 451 -15.46 58.36 -38.16
CA THR A 451 -15.24 59.37 -39.21
C THR A 451 -15.34 58.83 -40.65
N GLY A 452 -15.64 57.53 -40.82
CA GLY A 452 -15.82 56.88 -42.13
C GLY A 452 -14.53 56.52 -42.86
N THR A 453 -13.42 56.31 -42.13
CA THR A 453 -12.16 55.77 -42.70
C THR A 453 -11.80 54.44 -42.04
N GLY A 454 -11.37 53.46 -42.83
CA GLY A 454 -11.36 52.03 -42.44
C GLY A 454 -10.42 51.65 -41.28
N GLY A 455 -10.90 51.80 -40.06
CA GLY A 455 -10.21 51.53 -38.80
C GLY A 455 -10.12 50.05 -38.43
N VAL A 456 -9.28 49.29 -39.12
CA VAL A 456 -8.95 47.89 -38.77
C VAL A 456 -7.68 47.81 -37.92
N SER A 457 -7.60 46.83 -37.01
CA SER A 457 -6.47 46.58 -36.10
C SER A 457 -6.22 45.08 -35.99
N SER A 458 -5.00 44.63 -36.29
CA SER A 458 -4.68 43.18 -36.36
C SER A 458 -4.05 42.63 -35.08
N SER A 459 -4.02 43.41 -34.01
CA SER A 459 -3.48 42.99 -32.72
C SER A 459 -3.86 43.99 -31.64
N TYR A 460 -4.84 43.66 -30.80
CA TYR A 460 -5.03 44.30 -29.50
C TYR A 460 -5.29 43.26 -28.40
N ALA A 461 -5.37 43.74 -27.15
CA ALA A 461 -5.71 42.93 -25.98
C ALA A 461 -6.57 43.75 -25.00
N VAL A 462 -7.68 43.20 -24.52
CA VAL A 462 -8.46 43.82 -23.42
C VAL A 462 -8.00 43.29 -22.07
N LYS A 463 -7.81 44.19 -21.10
CA LYS A 463 -7.36 43.89 -19.75
C LYS A 463 -8.30 44.49 -18.72
N ILE A 464 -8.85 43.65 -17.86
CA ILE A 464 -9.61 44.06 -16.68
C ILE A 464 -8.62 44.11 -15.51
N ASN A 465 -8.49 45.26 -14.84
CA ASN A 465 -7.62 45.45 -13.67
C ASN A 465 -8.44 45.67 -12.39
N VAL A 466 -9.51 44.91 -12.18
CA VAL A 466 -10.24 44.89 -10.91
C VAL A 466 -9.63 43.83 -10.00
N ASN A 467 -9.26 44.16 -8.77
CA ASN A 467 -8.66 43.17 -7.88
C ASN A 467 -9.71 42.11 -7.44
N PRO A 468 -9.34 40.83 -7.30
CA PRO A 468 -10.18 39.85 -6.61
C PRO A 468 -10.31 40.22 -5.12
N THR A 469 -11.44 39.87 -4.50
CA THR A 469 -11.53 39.84 -3.02
C THR A 469 -11.02 38.51 -2.50
N VAL A 470 -10.28 38.54 -1.38
CA VAL A 470 -9.89 37.35 -0.62
C VAL A 470 -10.63 37.34 0.72
N ASP A 471 -11.32 36.24 0.99
CA ASP A 471 -12.04 35.97 2.22
C ASP A 471 -11.24 34.98 3.10
N ALA A 472 -11.18 35.24 4.40
CA ALA A 472 -10.86 34.22 5.40
C ALA A 472 -12.16 33.70 6.00
N LEU A 473 -12.36 32.38 5.89
CA LEU A 473 -13.55 31.66 6.36
C LEU A 473 -13.15 30.50 7.28
N ALA A 474 -14.08 30.02 8.09
CA ALA A 474 -13.89 28.87 8.98
C ALA A 474 -14.97 27.79 8.71
N PRO A 475 -14.87 27.01 7.62
CA PRO A 475 -15.83 25.95 7.31
C PRO A 475 -15.92 24.87 8.41
N THR A 476 -14.83 24.64 9.14
CA THR A 476 -14.79 23.80 10.36
C THR A 476 -14.32 24.68 11.52
N PRO A 477 -15.21 25.41 12.22
CA PRO A 477 -14.85 26.46 13.17
C PRO A 477 -14.40 25.94 14.55
N GLN A 478 -14.21 24.63 14.70
CA GLN A 478 -13.76 23.99 15.93
C GLN A 478 -12.65 23.00 15.60
N ALA A 479 -11.62 22.98 16.44
CA ALA A 479 -10.61 21.93 16.48
C ALA A 479 -10.73 21.20 17.83
N THR A 480 -10.57 19.87 17.81
CA THR A 480 -10.41 19.06 19.02
C THR A 480 -9.14 18.19 18.88
N PRO A 481 -8.60 17.61 19.97
CA PRO A 481 -7.52 16.63 19.83
C PRO A 481 -7.88 15.55 18.80
N GLY A 482 -6.98 15.31 17.85
CA GLY A 482 -7.19 14.39 16.73
C GLY A 482 -8.11 14.85 15.59
N THR A 483 -8.86 15.96 15.73
CA THR A 483 -9.75 16.49 14.68
C THR A 483 -9.44 17.98 14.40
N PRO A 484 -8.74 18.31 13.30
CA PRO A 484 -8.34 19.68 13.03
C PRO A 484 -9.52 20.58 12.66
N GLY A 485 -9.47 21.84 13.11
CA GLY A 485 -10.28 22.91 12.55
C GLY A 485 -9.75 23.29 11.16
N VAL A 486 -10.59 23.93 10.34
CA VAL A 486 -10.20 24.31 8.97
C VAL A 486 -10.46 25.78 8.75
N LEU A 487 -9.37 26.50 8.45
CA LEU A 487 -9.37 27.86 7.94
C LEU A 487 -9.31 27.82 6.42
N ARG A 488 -10.32 28.35 5.74
CA ARG A 488 -10.36 28.45 4.28
C ARG A 488 -10.02 29.87 3.85
N ILE A 489 -8.95 30.01 3.06
CA ILE A 489 -8.61 31.26 2.38
C ILE A 489 -9.17 31.16 0.96
N PHE A 490 -10.24 31.89 0.69
CA PHE A 490 -11.00 31.84 -0.57
C PHE A 490 -10.79 33.12 -1.39
N ARG A 491 -10.83 33.00 -2.72
CA ARG A 491 -10.81 34.14 -3.66
C ARG A 491 -11.96 34.03 -4.65
N ASN A 492 -12.55 35.15 -5.03
CA ASN A 492 -13.46 35.22 -6.18
C ASN A 492 -12.73 35.56 -7.49
N GLY A 493 -13.45 35.46 -8.60
CA GLY A 493 -12.92 35.80 -9.93
C GLY A 493 -11.98 34.77 -10.58
N PRO A 494 -11.21 35.18 -11.62
CA PRO A 494 -10.51 34.28 -12.53
C PRO A 494 -9.43 33.42 -11.87
N THR A 495 -9.45 32.11 -12.12
CA THR A 495 -8.56 31.14 -11.48
C THR A 495 -7.25 30.86 -12.21
N SER A 496 -7.07 31.38 -13.43
CA SER A 496 -5.96 31.07 -14.35
C SER A 496 -4.57 31.57 -13.97
N SER A 497 -4.42 32.20 -12.81
CA SER A 497 -3.13 32.61 -12.25
C SER A 497 -3.13 32.42 -10.73
N PRO A 498 -1.96 32.18 -10.11
CA PRO A 498 -1.87 31.88 -8.69
C PRO A 498 -1.91 33.18 -7.88
N LEU A 499 -2.53 33.15 -6.71
CA LEU A 499 -2.65 34.30 -5.82
C LEU A 499 -1.96 34.03 -4.48
N THR A 500 -0.86 34.72 -4.23
CA THR A 500 -0.20 34.73 -2.91
C THR A 500 -0.97 35.65 -1.96
N VAL A 501 -1.40 35.11 -0.82
CA VAL A 501 -2.17 35.80 0.21
C VAL A 501 -1.34 35.91 1.49
N ASN A 502 -1.24 37.12 2.05
CA ASN A 502 -0.60 37.38 3.33
C ASN A 502 -1.59 37.19 4.49
N LEU A 503 -1.18 36.48 5.54
CA LEU A 503 -2.01 36.14 6.70
C LEU A 503 -1.36 36.62 8.01
N THR A 504 -2.19 37.03 8.95
CA THR A 504 -1.82 37.27 10.35
C THR A 504 -2.76 36.51 11.28
N TYR A 505 -2.25 36.08 12.43
CA TYR A 505 -3.00 35.28 13.40
C TYR A 505 -3.06 35.99 14.76
N SER A 506 -4.22 35.92 15.40
CA SER A 506 -4.46 36.40 16.76
C SER A 506 -5.40 35.43 17.50
N GLY A 507 -5.92 35.82 18.68
CA GLY A 507 -6.71 34.94 19.54
C GLY A 507 -5.99 34.64 20.87
N THR A 508 -6.48 33.65 21.61
CA THR A 508 -5.91 33.23 22.90
C THR A 508 -5.02 31.99 22.82
N GLY A 509 -5.01 31.29 21.69
CA GLY A 509 -4.09 30.18 21.41
C GLY A 509 -2.68 30.66 21.09
N VAL A 510 -1.67 30.00 21.65
CA VAL A 510 -0.25 30.26 21.37
C VAL A 510 0.27 29.28 20.32
N ALA A 511 0.68 29.81 19.15
CA ALA A 511 1.24 29.01 18.06
C ALA A 511 2.50 28.24 18.50
N GLY A 512 2.62 26.98 18.11
CA GLY A 512 3.71 26.09 18.49
C GLY A 512 3.58 25.48 19.89
N VAL A 513 2.66 25.98 20.72
CA VAL A 513 2.36 25.45 22.08
C VAL A 513 1.00 24.78 22.11
N ASP A 514 -0.07 25.50 21.75
CA ASP A 514 -1.45 25.00 21.78
C ASP A 514 -1.86 24.32 20.47
N TYR A 515 -1.35 24.84 19.34
CA TYR A 515 -1.62 24.37 17.99
C TYR A 515 -0.37 24.48 17.11
N ASP A 516 -0.34 23.80 15.98
CA ASP A 516 0.78 23.88 15.04
C ASP A 516 0.96 25.27 14.41
N ALA A 517 2.21 25.67 14.16
CA ALA A 517 2.51 26.99 13.63
C ALA A 517 1.98 27.15 12.20
N LEU A 518 1.08 28.11 12.01
CA LEU A 518 0.46 28.40 10.71
C LEU A 518 1.34 29.33 9.86
N PRO A 519 1.33 29.18 8.51
CA PRO A 519 2.19 29.96 7.64
C PRO A 519 1.69 31.39 7.45
N ALA A 520 2.61 32.38 7.50
CA ALA A 520 2.27 33.79 7.28
C ALA A 520 1.85 34.12 5.82
N GLN A 521 2.01 33.18 4.90
CA GLN A 521 1.57 33.29 3.50
C GLN A 521 1.02 31.95 3.00
N VAL A 522 -0.02 32.00 2.17
CA VAL A 522 -0.50 30.86 1.38
C VAL A 522 -0.60 31.24 -0.10
N ILE A 523 -0.57 30.24 -0.98
CA ILE A 523 -0.77 30.44 -2.42
C ILE A 523 -2.03 29.68 -2.81
N ILE A 524 -3.06 30.40 -3.26
CA ILE A 524 -4.19 29.79 -3.96
C ILE A 524 -3.70 29.52 -5.39
N GLY A 525 -3.65 28.26 -5.79
CA GLY A 525 -3.05 27.82 -7.05
C GLY A 525 -3.87 28.16 -8.30
N ASN A 526 -3.29 27.82 -9.46
CA ASN A 526 -3.98 27.86 -10.74
C ASN A 526 -5.20 26.93 -10.72
N GLU A 527 -6.31 27.36 -11.32
CA GLU A 527 -7.58 26.62 -11.38
C GLU A 527 -8.18 26.22 -10.03
N THR A 528 -7.77 26.92 -8.96
CA THR A 528 -8.37 26.78 -7.62
C THR A 528 -8.83 28.14 -7.08
N SER A 529 -9.97 28.14 -6.40
CA SER A 529 -10.57 29.33 -5.75
C SER A 529 -10.32 29.39 -4.24
N TYR A 530 -9.66 28.39 -3.65
CA TYR A 530 -9.33 28.43 -2.22
C TYR A 530 -8.08 27.61 -1.87
N PHE A 531 -7.55 27.88 -0.67
CA PHE A 531 -6.55 27.09 0.02
C PHE A 531 -7.04 26.82 1.45
N ASP A 532 -7.04 25.56 1.88
CA ASP A 532 -7.45 25.16 3.23
C ASP A 532 -6.22 24.93 4.13
N LEU A 533 -6.22 25.61 5.27
CA LEU A 533 -5.26 25.46 6.36
C LEU A 533 -5.89 24.67 7.50
N ALA A 534 -5.30 23.51 7.83
CA ALA A 534 -5.64 22.76 9.02
C ALA A 534 -5.07 23.44 10.27
N VAL A 535 -5.90 23.61 11.30
CA VAL A 535 -5.51 24.05 12.63
C VAL A 535 -5.58 22.84 13.57
N THR A 536 -4.42 22.21 13.75
CA THR A 536 -4.26 21.00 14.56
C THR A 536 -3.82 21.38 15.97
N ILE A 537 -4.54 20.90 16.99
CA ILE A 537 -4.15 21.02 18.40
C ILE A 537 -2.96 20.12 18.68
N LYS A 538 -1.99 20.62 19.45
CA LYS A 538 -0.81 19.83 19.84
C LYS A 538 -1.13 18.82 20.95
N PRO A 539 -0.45 17.66 20.98
CA PRO A 539 -0.54 16.74 22.12
C PRO A 539 -0.20 17.46 23.44
N ASN A 540 -1.01 17.22 24.48
CA ASN A 540 -0.89 17.81 25.81
C ASN A 540 -1.00 19.37 25.85
N ALA A 541 -1.62 19.98 24.84
CA ALA A 541 -1.91 21.42 24.85
C ALA A 541 -2.87 21.77 25.99
N ASN A 542 -2.48 22.68 26.89
CA ASN A 542 -3.36 23.15 27.95
C ASN A 542 -4.34 24.19 27.39
N LEU A 543 -5.53 23.75 27.00
CA LEU A 543 -6.58 24.62 26.44
C LEU A 543 -7.51 25.22 27.51
N GLY A 544 -7.57 24.63 28.71
CA GLY A 544 -8.46 25.09 29.78
C GLY A 544 -9.92 25.13 29.32
N ALA A 545 -10.66 26.17 29.71
CA ALA A 545 -12.05 26.41 29.26
C ALA A 545 -12.22 26.74 27.75
N GLY A 546 -11.17 26.57 26.95
CA GLY A 546 -11.16 26.79 25.49
C GLY A 546 -10.28 27.97 25.07
N LYS A 547 -9.62 27.83 23.92
CA LYS A 547 -8.79 28.88 23.30
C LYS A 547 -9.26 29.18 21.88
N THR A 548 -8.76 30.26 21.28
CA THR A 548 -9.11 30.64 19.90
C THR A 548 -7.91 30.94 19.03
N VAL A 549 -8.04 30.66 17.74
CA VAL A 549 -7.15 31.11 16.66
C VAL A 549 -7.99 31.94 15.69
N ILE A 550 -7.61 33.18 15.45
CA ILE A 550 -8.31 34.14 14.58
C ILE A 550 -7.38 34.49 13.43
N ALA A 551 -7.74 34.06 12.21
CA ALA A 551 -6.98 34.32 11.00
C ALA A 551 -7.48 35.59 10.29
N ASN A 552 -6.54 36.44 9.91
CA ASN A 552 -6.79 37.70 9.24
C ASN A 552 -5.99 37.81 7.94
N VAL A 553 -6.67 37.97 6.81
CA VAL A 553 -6.09 38.41 5.54
C VAL A 553 -5.50 39.80 5.73
N SER A 554 -4.23 39.97 5.34
CA SER A 554 -3.49 41.23 5.42
C SER A 554 -3.53 41.97 4.08
N ALA A 555 -3.43 43.30 4.10
CA ALA A 555 -3.54 44.12 2.89
C ALA A 555 -2.45 43.81 1.84
N SER A 556 -2.82 43.93 0.56
CA SER A 556 -1.94 43.72 -0.59
C SER A 556 -2.39 44.59 -1.76
N SER A 557 -1.50 44.86 -2.71
CA SER A 557 -1.87 45.46 -4.00
C SER A 557 -2.49 44.45 -4.98
N ALA A 558 -2.35 43.15 -4.73
CA ALA A 558 -2.81 42.08 -5.62
C ALA A 558 -4.27 41.64 -5.38
N TYR A 559 -4.88 42.03 -4.27
CA TYR A 559 -6.26 41.67 -3.90
C TYR A 559 -6.87 42.69 -2.95
N ALA A 560 -8.20 42.77 -2.92
CA ALA A 560 -8.96 43.43 -1.87
C ALA A 560 -9.27 42.44 -0.73
N ILE A 561 -9.44 42.94 0.50
CA ILE A 561 -9.90 42.10 1.62
C ILE A 561 -11.43 42.01 1.57
N GLY A 562 -11.97 40.80 1.64
CA GLY A 562 -13.40 40.53 1.77
C GLY A 562 -13.81 40.27 3.23
N THR A 563 -14.51 39.16 3.49
CA THR A 563 -14.79 38.67 4.83
C THR A 563 -13.49 38.30 5.55
N ASN A 564 -13.35 38.72 6.81
CA ASN A 564 -12.09 38.57 7.55
C ASN A 564 -12.35 38.25 9.03
N GLY A 565 -11.32 37.76 9.74
CA GLY A 565 -11.43 37.40 11.16
C GLY A 565 -12.00 35.99 11.40
N ALA A 566 -11.69 35.04 10.52
CA ALA A 566 -12.11 33.65 10.65
C ALA A 566 -11.59 33.05 11.98
N THR A 567 -12.50 32.60 12.83
CA THR A 567 -12.18 32.11 14.17
C THR A 567 -12.35 30.59 14.25
N ILE A 568 -11.31 29.91 14.75
CA ILE A 568 -11.33 28.52 15.17
C ILE A 568 -11.31 28.47 16.70
N SER A 569 -12.27 27.78 17.32
CA SER A 569 -12.21 27.42 18.74
C SER A 569 -11.40 26.15 18.92
N LEU A 570 -10.36 26.20 19.75
CA LEU A 570 -9.61 25.05 20.23
C LEU A 570 -10.33 24.52 21.48
N ILE A 571 -10.90 23.33 21.40
CA ILE A 571 -11.69 22.71 22.46
C ILE A 571 -11.02 21.39 22.83
N ASP A 572 -10.78 21.18 24.12
CA ASP A 572 -10.42 19.87 24.62
C ASP A 572 -11.68 19.10 25.03
N ASN A 573 -11.85 17.91 24.48
CA ASN A 573 -12.98 17.03 24.73
C ASN A 573 -12.54 15.58 24.98
N VAL A 574 -11.25 15.36 25.23
CA VAL A 574 -10.71 14.05 25.57
C VAL A 574 -10.75 13.93 27.09
N ALA A 575 -11.29 12.81 27.57
CA ALA A 575 -11.30 12.53 29.00
C ALA A 575 -9.94 11.94 29.44
N PRO A 576 -9.40 12.34 30.61
CA PRO A 576 -8.24 11.67 31.18
C PRO A 576 -8.50 10.17 31.35
N THR A 577 -7.43 9.39 31.27
CA THR A 577 -7.43 7.95 31.51
C THR A 577 -6.33 7.58 32.49
N ASN A 578 -6.55 6.56 33.30
CA ASN A 578 -5.50 5.99 34.16
C ASN A 578 -4.64 5.02 33.33
N VAL A 579 -3.36 5.34 33.20
CA VAL A 579 -2.37 4.66 32.36
C VAL A 579 -1.68 3.52 33.12
N SER A 580 -1.35 3.74 34.40
CA SER A 580 -0.67 2.75 35.23
C SER A 580 -0.74 3.12 36.70
N GLN A 581 -0.80 2.12 37.57
CA GLN A 581 -0.87 2.30 39.02
C GLN A 581 0.04 1.28 39.75
N GLY A 582 0.45 1.59 40.96
CA GLY A 582 1.38 0.75 41.73
C GLY A 582 1.54 1.17 43.19
N PHE A 583 2.20 0.33 43.99
CA PHE A 583 2.45 0.58 45.42
C PHE A 583 3.94 0.62 45.74
N SER A 584 4.41 1.78 46.20
CA SER A 584 5.77 2.03 46.64
C SER A 584 5.92 1.65 48.12
N TYR A 585 5.87 0.34 48.39
CA TYR A 585 5.90 -0.22 49.76
C TYR A 585 7.19 0.08 50.54
N ALA A 586 8.31 0.27 49.84
CA ALA A 586 9.62 0.58 50.43
C ALA A 586 9.89 2.10 50.57
N ALA A 587 8.97 2.96 50.12
CA ALA A 587 9.11 4.40 50.30
C ALA A 587 8.81 4.80 51.76
N SER A 588 9.45 5.88 52.20
CA SER A 588 9.19 6.50 53.51
C SER A 588 8.86 7.99 53.30
N PRO A 589 7.57 8.39 53.39
CA PRO A 589 6.38 7.57 53.64
C PRO A 589 6.03 6.61 52.48
N GLN A 590 5.29 5.53 52.80
CA GLN A 590 4.71 4.63 51.79
C GLN A 590 3.74 5.39 50.89
N ALA A 591 3.67 5.02 49.61
CA ALA A 591 2.84 5.70 48.63
C ALA A 591 2.12 4.77 47.64
N LEU A 592 0.89 5.13 47.29
CA LEU A 592 0.19 4.61 46.10
C LEU A 592 0.37 5.60 44.95
N THR A 593 0.72 5.08 43.78
CA THR A 593 1.01 5.87 42.58
C THR A 593 -0.03 5.61 41.50
N PHE A 594 -0.50 6.67 40.84
CA PHE A 594 -1.41 6.62 39.70
C PHE A 594 -0.90 7.57 38.63
N ARG A 595 -0.74 7.08 37.40
CA ARG A 595 -0.29 7.86 36.24
C ARG A 595 -1.46 8.08 35.30
N PHE A 596 -1.66 9.30 34.86
CA PHE A 596 -2.75 9.69 33.97
C PHE A 596 -2.24 9.99 32.55
N SER A 597 -3.13 9.94 31.56
CA SER A 597 -2.81 10.32 30.17
C SER A 597 -2.41 11.78 30.06
N GLU A 598 -2.94 12.63 30.93
CA GLU A 598 -2.77 14.08 30.93
C GLU A 598 -2.79 14.65 32.35
N ASN A 599 -2.73 15.98 32.44
CA ASN A 599 -2.65 16.67 33.72
C ASN A 599 -4.01 16.75 34.43
N VAL A 600 -4.14 16.10 35.59
CA VAL A 600 -5.33 16.20 36.46
C VAL A 600 -5.04 16.91 37.80
N GLN A 601 -3.84 17.48 37.96
CA GLN A 601 -3.41 18.17 39.17
C GLN A 601 -4.39 19.24 39.70
N PRO A 602 -5.09 20.06 38.87
CA PRO A 602 -5.92 21.14 39.40
C PRO A 602 -7.15 20.69 40.19
N SER A 603 -7.71 19.51 39.89
CA SER A 603 -8.83 18.93 40.64
C SER A 603 -8.39 18.00 41.76
N LEU A 604 -7.19 17.41 41.66
CA LEU A 604 -6.78 16.26 42.46
C LEU A 604 -6.40 16.63 43.89
N ALA A 605 -7.06 16.01 44.86
CA ALA A 605 -6.82 16.11 46.28
C ALA A 605 -6.53 14.74 46.92
N ALA A 606 -5.90 14.75 48.10
CA ALA A 606 -5.61 13.50 48.85
C ALA A 606 -6.90 12.75 49.25
N SER A 607 -8.03 13.43 49.32
CA SER A 607 -9.36 12.88 49.60
C SER A 607 -10.01 12.12 48.44
N ASP A 608 -9.50 12.26 47.20
CA ASP A 608 -10.06 11.56 46.04
C ASP A 608 -9.67 10.08 45.99
N LEU A 609 -8.62 9.70 46.74
CA LEU A 609 -8.26 8.31 46.98
C LEU A 609 -9.02 7.75 48.18
N SER A 610 -9.96 6.83 47.92
CA SER A 610 -10.49 5.92 48.93
C SER A 610 -9.65 4.66 48.96
N LEU A 611 -9.06 4.32 50.11
CA LEU A 611 -8.34 3.06 50.33
C LEU A 611 -9.00 2.30 51.48
N MET A 612 -9.49 1.08 51.20
CA MET A 612 -10.12 0.20 52.17
C MET A 612 -9.21 -1.00 52.45
N ASN A 613 -8.89 -1.26 53.72
CA ASN A 613 -8.33 -2.56 54.13
C ASN A 613 -9.51 -3.55 54.24
N LEU A 614 -9.60 -4.47 53.28
CA LEU A 614 -10.65 -5.49 53.17
C LEU A 614 -10.55 -6.58 54.24
N THR A 615 -9.37 -6.76 54.86
CA THR A 615 -9.16 -7.73 55.95
C THR A 615 -9.74 -7.22 57.27
N THR A 616 -9.67 -5.91 57.55
CA THR A 616 -10.19 -5.30 58.78
C THR A 616 -11.51 -4.57 58.60
N GLY A 617 -11.89 -4.24 57.36
CA GLY A 617 -13.06 -3.41 57.05
C GLY A 617 -12.87 -1.93 57.37
N LEU A 618 -11.63 -1.45 57.49
CA LEU A 618 -11.30 -0.09 57.90
C LEU A 618 -10.70 0.75 56.76
N PRO A 619 -11.10 2.03 56.61
CA PRO A 619 -10.51 2.93 55.63
C PRO A 619 -9.14 3.45 56.08
N MET A 620 -8.25 3.67 55.12
CA MET A 620 -6.90 4.21 55.30
C MET A 620 -6.77 5.51 54.51
N ASN A 621 -6.85 6.66 55.19
CA ASN A 621 -6.81 7.96 54.52
C ASN A 621 -5.38 8.31 54.07
N ALA A 622 -5.22 8.76 52.83
CA ALA A 622 -3.98 9.39 52.39
C ALA A 622 -3.77 10.73 53.12
N ASN A 623 -2.53 11.00 53.53
CA ASN A 623 -2.15 12.22 54.24
C ASN A 623 -1.89 13.40 53.27
N ALA A 624 -1.29 13.11 52.12
CA ALA A 624 -1.02 14.09 51.07
C ALA A 624 -0.91 13.42 49.70
N VAL A 625 -1.19 14.17 48.63
CA VAL A 625 -0.88 13.78 47.25
C VAL A 625 0.20 14.70 46.70
N ALA A 626 1.26 14.11 46.13
CA ALA A 626 2.29 14.81 45.37
C ALA A 626 2.07 14.57 43.87
N TRP A 627 2.48 15.53 43.03
CA TRP A 627 2.29 15.47 41.57
C TRP A 627 3.62 15.63 40.83
N ASP A 628 3.90 14.72 39.91
CA ASP A 628 4.98 14.83 38.92
C ASP A 628 4.40 15.26 37.57
N SER A 629 4.69 16.50 37.17
CA SER A 629 4.24 17.10 35.92
C SER A 629 5.01 16.66 34.67
N LEU A 630 6.13 15.94 34.81
CA LEU A 630 6.85 15.36 33.68
C LEU A 630 6.20 14.05 33.22
N THR A 631 5.64 13.28 34.15
CA THR A 631 5.06 11.95 33.88
C THR A 631 3.54 11.88 33.99
N ASN A 632 2.91 12.94 34.50
CA ASN A 632 1.50 12.99 34.94
C ASN A 632 1.19 11.96 36.03
N THR A 633 2.07 11.85 37.04
CA THR A 633 1.93 10.86 38.12
C THR A 633 1.54 11.52 39.45
N ALA A 634 0.43 11.08 40.02
CA ALA A 634 0.05 11.34 41.39
C ALA A 634 0.65 10.29 42.34
N SER A 635 1.16 10.75 43.49
CA SER A 635 1.69 9.91 44.57
C SER A 635 0.97 10.22 45.88
N PHE A 636 0.05 9.35 46.29
CA PHE A 636 -0.70 9.45 47.53
C PHE A 636 0.08 8.81 48.66
N THR A 637 0.44 9.59 49.67
CA THR A 637 1.34 9.20 50.77
C THR A 637 0.61 8.95 52.07
N PHE A 638 1.09 8.00 52.88
CA PHE A 638 0.50 7.63 54.18
C PHE A 638 1.41 8.02 55.34
N SER A 639 0.84 8.55 56.43
CA SER A 639 1.60 9.05 57.60
C SER A 639 2.27 7.95 58.44
N SER A 640 1.91 6.69 58.20
CA SER A 640 2.53 5.49 58.77
C SER A 640 2.47 4.36 57.74
N PRO A 641 3.30 3.31 57.86
CA PRO A 641 3.15 2.11 57.04
C PRO A 641 1.73 1.54 57.13
N LEU A 642 1.24 1.02 56.01
CA LEU A 642 -0.05 0.33 55.98
C LEU A 642 0.04 -0.97 56.81
N PRO A 643 -0.98 -1.30 57.62
CA PRO A 643 -1.08 -2.61 58.26
C PRO A 643 -1.08 -3.76 57.25
N ASN A 644 -0.74 -4.98 57.67
CA ASN A 644 -0.88 -6.14 56.80
C ASN A 644 -2.35 -6.36 56.43
N GLY A 645 -2.64 -6.65 55.16
CA GLY A 645 -4.02 -6.82 54.69
C GLY A 645 -4.18 -6.94 53.17
N SER A 646 -5.40 -7.31 52.78
CA SER A 646 -5.91 -7.10 51.43
C SER A 646 -6.47 -5.69 51.31
N TYR A 647 -6.27 -5.04 50.17
CA TYR A 647 -6.60 -3.64 49.94
C TYR A 647 -7.37 -3.44 48.64
N ASN A 648 -8.34 -2.52 48.68
CA ASN A 648 -8.99 -1.93 47.51
C ASN A 648 -8.75 -0.41 47.55
N ALA A 649 -8.01 0.10 46.57
CA ALA A 649 -7.76 1.53 46.37
C ALA A 649 -8.57 2.02 45.16
N VAL A 650 -9.25 3.15 45.29
CA VAL A 650 -10.11 3.73 44.25
C VAL A 650 -9.88 5.25 44.21
N VAL A 651 -9.41 5.76 43.08
CA VAL A 651 -9.50 7.19 42.77
C VAL A 651 -10.79 7.43 41.99
N ALA A 652 -11.73 8.17 42.59
CA ALA A 652 -13.07 8.37 42.02
C ALA A 652 -13.02 9.28 40.79
N GLY A 653 -13.35 8.73 39.61
CA GLY A 653 -13.13 9.42 38.34
C GLY A 653 -14.00 10.66 38.14
N ALA A 654 -15.19 10.68 38.74
CA ALA A 654 -16.11 11.81 38.68
C ALA A 654 -15.59 13.11 39.35
N ASN A 655 -14.62 13.00 40.27
CA ASN A 655 -14.03 14.16 40.97
C ASN A 655 -12.74 14.65 40.32
N VAL A 656 -12.09 13.83 39.50
CA VAL A 656 -10.77 14.07 38.93
C VAL A 656 -10.93 14.49 37.48
N THR A 657 -10.64 15.74 37.16
CA THR A 657 -10.76 16.31 35.82
C THR A 657 -9.43 16.83 35.30
N ASP A 658 -9.32 16.94 33.98
CA ASP A 658 -8.30 17.77 33.34
C ASP A 658 -8.55 19.28 33.62
N PRO A 659 -7.71 20.21 33.12
CA PRO A 659 -7.94 21.65 33.25
C PRO A 659 -9.11 22.19 32.40
N SER A 660 -9.66 21.37 31.52
CA SER A 660 -10.76 21.66 30.59
C SER A 660 -12.13 21.24 31.14
N GLY A 661 -12.16 20.44 32.20
CA GLY A 661 -13.34 19.95 32.89
C GLY A 661 -13.78 18.55 32.47
N ASN A 662 -13.03 17.83 31.63
CA ASN A 662 -13.34 16.44 31.28
C ASN A 662 -12.95 15.54 32.46
N ALA A 663 -13.92 14.77 32.98
CA ALA A 663 -13.71 13.85 34.09
C ALA A 663 -12.96 12.58 33.65
N LEU A 664 -12.19 11.98 34.56
CA LEU A 664 -11.46 10.74 34.35
C LEU A 664 -12.40 9.62 33.89
N THR A 665 -11.94 8.87 32.89
CA THR A 665 -12.68 7.77 32.25
C THR A 665 -12.83 6.59 33.20
N GLY A 666 -13.87 6.66 34.05
CA GLY A 666 -14.11 5.68 35.12
C GLY A 666 -13.17 5.85 36.31
N ASP A 667 -13.37 5.01 37.32
CA ASP A 667 -12.55 5.02 38.53
C ASP A 667 -11.20 4.32 38.30
N ALA A 668 -10.10 4.89 38.83
CA ALA A 668 -8.81 4.21 38.82
C ALA A 668 -8.70 3.28 40.03
N VAL A 669 -8.78 1.97 39.79
CA VAL A 669 -8.78 0.94 40.84
C VAL A 669 -7.41 0.27 40.96
N TYR A 670 -6.94 0.08 42.18
CA TYR A 670 -5.77 -0.73 42.52
C TYR A 670 -6.05 -1.66 43.70
N ASN A 671 -6.19 -2.95 43.42
CA ASN A 671 -6.33 -3.99 44.44
C ASN A 671 -4.98 -4.65 44.72
N PHE A 672 -4.59 -4.78 45.98
CA PHE A 672 -3.33 -5.40 46.33
C PHE A 672 -3.36 -6.12 47.67
N ILE A 673 -2.45 -7.08 47.87
CA ILE A 673 -2.15 -7.66 49.18
C ILE A 673 -0.79 -7.11 49.62
N TRP A 674 -0.72 -6.60 50.84
CA TRP A 674 0.51 -6.14 51.49
C TRP A 674 0.68 -6.86 52.83
N ALA A 675 1.87 -7.42 53.07
CA ALA A 675 2.25 -7.93 54.38
C ALA A 675 3.76 -7.80 54.61
N SER A 676 4.13 -7.28 55.77
CA SER A 676 5.48 -7.40 56.33
C SER A 676 5.47 -8.37 57.52
N GLY A 677 6.47 -9.23 57.61
CA GLY A 677 6.74 -10.06 58.77
C GLY A 677 7.34 -9.28 59.94
N SER A 678 8.15 -9.98 60.71
CA SER A 678 8.54 -9.63 62.08
C SER A 678 10.06 -9.65 62.25
N GLY A 679 10.52 -10.02 63.45
CA GLY A 679 11.94 -10.25 63.78
C GLY A 679 12.22 -11.71 64.15
N ALA A 680 11.39 -12.62 63.65
CA ALA A 680 11.43 -14.05 63.89
C ALA A 680 11.04 -14.78 62.59
N GLN A 681 11.42 -16.05 62.46
CA GLN A 681 11.07 -16.87 61.29
C GLN A 681 9.56 -16.82 60.99
N ASP A 682 9.25 -16.25 59.83
CA ASP A 682 7.91 -16.06 59.30
C ASP A 682 7.66 -16.99 58.10
N VAL A 683 6.43 -17.49 57.98
CA VAL A 683 6.02 -18.41 56.91
C VAL A 683 4.87 -17.83 56.10
N PHE A 684 5.17 -17.56 54.84
CA PHE A 684 4.23 -17.15 53.81
C PHE A 684 3.95 -18.32 52.88
N ARG A 685 2.67 -18.65 52.67
CA ARG A 685 2.24 -19.57 51.60
C ARG A 685 1.21 -18.87 50.74
N ILE A 686 1.39 -18.96 49.42
CA ILE A 686 0.57 -18.29 48.41
C ILE A 686 0.02 -19.37 47.49
N ASP A 687 -1.31 -19.41 47.35
CA ASP A 687 -1.99 -20.32 46.43
C ASP A 687 -3.19 -19.64 45.76
N ARG A 688 -3.89 -20.39 44.90
CA ARG A 688 -5.27 -20.10 44.54
C ARG A 688 -6.24 -21.06 45.23
N ASP A 689 -7.47 -20.60 45.44
CA ASP A 689 -8.56 -21.47 45.88
C ASP A 689 -8.94 -22.52 44.82
N ALA A 690 -9.71 -23.54 45.21
CA ALA A 690 -10.03 -24.66 44.31
C ALA A 690 -10.80 -24.25 43.02
N PRO A 691 -11.66 -23.21 43.02
CA PRO A 691 -12.21 -22.64 41.79
C PRO A 691 -11.19 -21.85 40.93
N GLY A 692 -10.02 -21.50 41.47
CA GLY A 692 -9.03 -20.63 40.82
C GLY A 692 -9.42 -19.15 40.79
N THR A 693 -10.47 -18.76 41.51
CA THR A 693 -11.04 -17.40 41.51
C THR A 693 -10.28 -16.47 42.44
N ASN A 694 -9.84 -16.93 43.61
CA ASN A 694 -9.18 -16.10 44.61
C ASN A 694 -7.73 -16.50 44.81
N VAL A 695 -6.85 -15.51 44.90
CA VAL A 695 -5.49 -15.68 45.44
C VAL A 695 -5.57 -15.59 46.96
N ARG A 696 -4.88 -16.50 47.66
CA ARG A 696 -4.87 -16.56 49.12
C ARG A 696 -3.43 -16.50 49.61
N VAL A 697 -3.18 -15.63 50.60
CA VAL A 697 -1.91 -15.56 51.31
C VAL A 697 -2.15 -16.01 52.75
N TYR A 698 -1.46 -17.07 53.11
CA TYR A 698 -1.35 -17.60 54.46
C TYR A 698 -0.10 -16.99 55.08
N PHE A 699 -0.24 -16.38 56.25
CA PHE A 699 0.87 -15.79 56.99
C PHE A 699 0.82 -16.32 58.43
N ASN A 700 1.81 -17.14 58.80
CA ASN A 700 1.92 -17.85 60.08
C ASN A 700 0.64 -18.62 60.52
N SER A 701 -0.10 -19.12 59.54
CA SER A 701 -1.46 -19.63 59.75
C SER A 701 -1.77 -20.78 58.81
N ALA A 702 -2.53 -21.78 59.31
CA ALA A 702 -3.09 -22.85 58.49
C ALA A 702 -4.35 -22.43 57.70
N SER A 703 -4.91 -21.26 58.02
CA SER A 703 -6.03 -20.62 57.30
C SER A 703 -5.54 -19.38 56.55
N PRO A 704 -6.15 -19.00 55.41
CA PRO A 704 -5.81 -17.77 54.70
C PRO A 704 -5.87 -16.54 55.62
N SER A 705 -4.79 -15.76 55.66
CA SER A 705 -4.72 -14.51 56.41
C SER A 705 -5.24 -13.34 55.55
N TYR A 706 -4.92 -13.37 54.24
CA TYR A 706 -5.30 -12.36 53.26
C TYR A 706 -5.84 -13.04 52.00
N VAL A 707 -6.86 -12.44 51.37
CA VAL A 707 -7.53 -12.98 50.17
C VAL A 707 -7.77 -11.85 49.18
N GLY A 708 -7.51 -12.09 47.90
CA GLY A 708 -7.81 -11.16 46.81
C GLY A 708 -8.47 -11.88 45.64
N ASP A 709 -9.43 -11.23 44.99
CA ASP A 709 -10.04 -11.71 43.75
C ASP A 709 -8.97 -11.73 42.64
N GLY A 710 -8.65 -12.91 42.11
CA GLY A 710 -7.58 -13.11 41.12
C GLY A 710 -7.85 -12.44 39.77
N GLY A 711 -9.11 -12.12 39.44
CA GLY A 711 -9.48 -11.35 38.26
C GLY A 711 -9.30 -9.84 38.45
N ALA A 712 -9.33 -9.36 39.70
CA ALA A 712 -9.23 -7.93 40.02
C ALA A 712 -7.91 -7.54 40.72
N LEU A 713 -7.09 -8.50 41.16
CA LEU A 713 -5.85 -8.27 41.91
C LEU A 713 -4.75 -7.69 41.00
N ASN A 714 -4.19 -6.56 41.39
CA ASN A 714 -3.10 -5.90 40.69
C ASN A 714 -1.74 -6.13 41.36
N GLY A 715 -1.69 -6.22 42.69
CA GLY A 715 -0.44 -6.31 43.44
C GLY A 715 -0.39 -7.39 44.52
N ILE A 716 0.76 -8.03 44.70
CA ILE A 716 1.11 -8.82 45.88
C ILE A 716 2.50 -8.37 46.34
N PHE A 717 2.62 -7.99 47.60
CA PHE A 717 3.85 -7.45 48.19
C PHE A 717 4.07 -8.12 49.54
N LEU A 718 5.07 -9.00 49.61
CA LEU A 718 5.43 -9.74 50.81
C LEU A 718 6.86 -9.40 51.20
N VAL A 719 7.05 -9.01 52.46
CA VAL A 719 8.37 -8.74 53.04
C VAL A 719 8.52 -9.63 54.27
N GLY A 720 9.63 -10.35 54.39
CA GLY A 720 9.97 -11.15 55.56
C GLY A 720 10.29 -10.25 56.75
N GLY A 721 11.52 -9.75 56.81
CA GLY A 721 11.95 -8.82 57.84
C GLY A 721 13.35 -9.15 58.34
N ASP A 722 13.46 -9.47 59.63
CA ASP A 722 14.62 -10.18 60.17
C ASP A 722 14.18 -11.60 60.55
N GLY A 723 14.79 -12.64 59.99
CA GLY A 723 14.38 -14.02 60.23
C GLY A 723 14.88 -14.96 59.14
N ASP A 724 14.90 -16.27 59.41
CA ASP A 724 15.14 -17.24 58.33
C ASP A 724 13.78 -17.57 57.67
N ASP A 725 13.27 -16.70 56.80
CA ASP A 725 11.86 -16.72 56.39
C ASP A 725 11.59 -17.67 55.21
N LEU A 726 10.35 -18.17 55.13
CA LEU A 726 9.93 -19.12 54.10
C LEU A 726 8.73 -18.60 53.31
N PHE A 727 8.93 -18.40 52.00
CA PHE A 727 7.88 -18.09 51.04
C PHE A 727 7.61 -19.33 50.16
N THR A 728 6.36 -19.78 50.11
CA THR A 728 5.94 -20.94 49.31
C THR A 728 4.93 -20.54 48.24
N LEU A 729 5.27 -20.73 46.97
CA LEU A 729 4.35 -20.63 45.83
C LEU A 729 3.78 -22.02 45.53
N ASP A 730 2.50 -22.24 45.85
CA ASP A 730 1.78 -23.51 45.64
C ASP A 730 0.94 -23.43 44.36
N LEU A 731 1.28 -24.27 43.38
CA LEU A 731 0.66 -24.28 42.05
C LEU A 731 -0.53 -25.24 41.93
N ALA A 732 -1.02 -25.85 43.03
CA ALA A 732 -2.07 -26.87 42.98
C ALA A 732 -3.37 -26.45 42.25
N ASN A 733 -3.71 -25.16 42.27
CA ASN A 733 -4.83 -24.57 41.52
C ASN A 733 -4.36 -23.54 40.47
N GLY A 734 -3.13 -23.71 39.98
CA GLY A 734 -2.40 -22.81 39.08
C GLY A 734 -1.84 -21.55 39.76
N ALA A 735 -0.96 -20.85 39.05
CA ALA A 735 -0.16 -19.75 39.60
C ALA A 735 -1.00 -18.54 40.07
N ALA A 736 -0.59 -17.95 41.19
CA ALA A 736 -1.11 -16.67 41.67
C ALA A 736 -0.52 -15.52 40.82
N THR A 737 -1.25 -15.11 39.78
CA THR A 737 -0.88 -14.08 38.81
C THR A 737 -1.59 -12.75 39.08
N PRO A 738 -1.04 -11.82 39.89
CA PRO A 738 -1.55 -10.45 39.93
C PRO A 738 -1.25 -9.72 38.61
N SER A 739 -2.11 -8.77 38.24
CA SER A 739 -2.06 -8.13 36.91
C SER A 739 -0.98 -7.06 36.72
N ALA A 740 -0.29 -6.61 37.79
CA ALA A 740 0.78 -5.61 37.69
C ALA A 740 2.08 -6.00 38.43
N GLN A 741 2.02 -6.36 39.72
CA GLN A 741 3.23 -6.58 40.54
C GLN A 741 3.08 -7.80 41.45
N PHE A 742 4.06 -8.70 41.44
CA PHE A 742 4.26 -9.70 42.50
C PHE A 742 5.70 -9.54 43.01
N ILE A 743 5.86 -9.08 44.24
CA ILE A 743 7.15 -8.81 44.88
C ILE A 743 7.26 -9.62 46.18
N ILE A 744 8.37 -10.33 46.31
CA ILE A 744 8.83 -10.97 47.54
C ILE A 744 10.17 -10.34 47.92
N ASN A 745 10.34 -9.99 49.19
CA ASN A 745 11.63 -9.59 49.74
C ASN A 745 11.82 -10.42 50.99
N GLY A 746 12.90 -11.19 51.11
CA GLY A 746 13.21 -11.90 52.35
C GLY A 746 13.53 -10.87 53.44
N GLY A 747 14.77 -10.37 53.43
CA GLY A 747 15.16 -9.21 54.21
C GLY A 747 16.57 -9.37 54.72
N ASN A 748 16.69 -9.70 56.01
CA ASN A 748 17.94 -10.07 56.65
C ASN A 748 17.84 -11.51 57.17
N ASN A 749 18.99 -12.21 57.15
CA ASN A 749 19.23 -13.61 57.53
C ASN A 749 19.12 -14.59 56.35
N ASN A 750 18.58 -15.81 56.50
CA ASN A 750 18.62 -16.84 55.45
C ASN A 750 17.21 -17.14 54.90
N ASP A 751 16.82 -16.42 53.87
CA ASP A 751 15.49 -16.49 53.33
C ASP A 751 15.35 -17.52 52.20
N THR A 752 14.16 -18.10 52.09
CA THR A 752 13.86 -19.21 51.18
C THR A 752 12.61 -18.95 50.34
N LEU A 753 12.74 -18.99 49.01
CA LEU A 753 11.60 -19.07 48.10
C LEU A 753 11.44 -20.49 47.53
N ALA A 754 10.41 -21.19 47.99
CA ALA A 754 10.03 -22.52 47.54
C ALA A 754 8.89 -22.46 46.50
N VAL A 755 9.01 -23.26 45.45
CA VAL A 755 7.95 -23.51 44.46
C VAL A 755 7.50 -24.96 44.57
N VAL A 756 6.19 -25.17 44.69
CA VAL A 756 5.55 -26.49 44.74
C VAL A 756 4.69 -26.65 43.48
N GLY A 757 5.07 -27.58 42.62
CA GLY A 757 4.40 -27.90 41.35
C GLY A 757 3.17 -28.79 41.52
N THR A 758 2.77 -29.45 40.43
CA THR A 758 1.65 -30.38 40.37
C THR A 758 2.05 -31.74 39.78
N ALA A 759 1.11 -32.69 39.74
CA ALA A 759 1.35 -33.95 39.03
C ALA A 759 1.43 -33.81 37.50
N GLY A 760 1.09 -32.63 36.95
CA GLY A 760 1.26 -32.26 35.55
C GLY A 760 2.70 -31.83 35.23
N ALA A 761 2.95 -31.40 33.99
CA ALA A 761 4.25 -30.88 33.59
C ALA A 761 4.23 -29.36 33.60
N GLU A 762 5.15 -28.74 34.35
CA GLU A 762 5.31 -27.30 34.43
C GLU A 762 6.61 -26.79 33.79
N THR A 763 6.67 -25.48 33.53
CA THR A 763 7.90 -24.79 33.12
C THR A 763 8.21 -23.68 34.11
N ILE A 764 9.35 -23.80 34.78
CA ILE A 764 9.80 -22.88 35.82
C ILE A 764 11.14 -22.26 35.41
N ALA A 765 11.33 -20.97 35.71
CA ALA A 765 12.63 -20.31 35.57
C ALA A 765 13.01 -19.57 36.86
N PHE A 766 14.12 -19.96 37.47
CA PHE A 766 14.78 -19.27 38.58
C PHE A 766 15.85 -18.35 38.00
N ASN A 767 15.65 -17.03 38.12
CA ASN A 767 16.58 -16.00 37.68
C ASN A 767 17.12 -15.21 38.88
N ALA A 768 18.17 -14.42 38.63
CA ALA A 768 18.89 -13.67 39.66
C ALA A 768 18.02 -12.78 40.56
N SER A 769 16.93 -12.21 40.03
CA SER A 769 15.99 -11.34 40.76
C SER A 769 14.51 -11.61 40.42
N THR A 770 14.21 -12.71 39.73
CA THR A 770 12.83 -13.13 39.44
C THR A 770 12.69 -14.65 39.45
N VAL A 771 11.50 -15.13 39.77
CA VAL A 771 11.07 -16.52 39.53
C VAL A 771 9.85 -16.47 38.62
N VAL A 772 9.86 -17.25 37.53
CA VAL A 772 8.73 -17.34 36.60
C VAL A 772 8.05 -18.70 36.79
N VAL A 773 6.76 -18.68 37.15
CA VAL A 773 5.94 -19.87 37.44
C VAL A 773 4.58 -19.76 36.76
N GLY A 774 4.25 -20.68 35.85
CA GLY A 774 2.92 -20.71 35.20
C GLY A 774 2.51 -19.39 34.51
N GLY A 775 3.47 -18.63 34.00
CA GLY A 775 3.26 -17.30 33.41
C GLY A 775 3.31 -16.12 34.39
N ALA A 776 3.24 -16.35 35.71
CA ALA A 776 3.50 -15.32 36.71
C ALA A 776 5.00 -14.99 36.75
N THR A 777 5.34 -13.70 36.84
CA THR A 777 6.70 -13.26 37.20
C THR A 777 6.67 -12.74 38.62
N VAL A 778 7.39 -13.42 39.52
CA VAL A 778 7.60 -13.01 40.91
C VAL A 778 8.96 -12.36 41.00
N THR A 779 9.00 -11.04 41.21
CA THR A 779 10.23 -10.31 41.47
C THR A 779 10.68 -10.61 42.90
N HIS A 780 11.97 -10.90 43.08
CA HIS A 780 12.54 -11.17 44.39
C HIS A 780 13.83 -10.38 44.68
N SER A 781 14.07 -10.15 45.96
CA SER A 781 15.30 -9.57 46.51
C SER A 781 15.61 -10.18 47.87
N ASN A 782 16.88 -10.20 48.26
CA ASN A 782 17.37 -10.72 49.54
C ASN A 782 16.82 -12.14 49.80
N LEU A 783 17.26 -13.09 48.99
CA LEU A 783 16.98 -14.51 49.14
C LEU A 783 18.29 -15.29 49.02
N GLU A 784 18.60 -16.09 50.03
CA GLU A 784 19.83 -16.88 50.13
C GLU A 784 19.63 -18.28 49.53
N SER A 785 18.39 -18.79 49.51
CA SER A 785 18.07 -20.08 48.94
C SER A 785 16.75 -20.12 48.16
N ALA A 786 16.66 -21.06 47.23
CA ALA A 786 15.42 -21.39 46.54
C ALA A 786 15.13 -22.89 46.64
N GLY A 787 13.87 -23.27 46.54
CA GLY A 787 13.43 -24.67 46.54
C GLY A 787 12.51 -24.97 45.37
N PHE A 788 12.62 -26.18 44.82
CA PHE A 788 11.63 -26.71 43.87
C PHE A 788 11.22 -28.13 44.25
N ASN A 789 9.92 -28.41 44.16
CA ASN A 789 9.38 -29.75 44.26
C ASN A 789 8.18 -29.88 43.31
N GLY A 790 8.33 -30.60 42.20
CA GLY A 790 7.29 -30.77 41.20
C GLY A 790 6.07 -31.54 41.71
N LEU A 791 6.22 -32.48 42.67
CA LEU A 791 5.18 -33.45 43.08
C LEU A 791 4.78 -34.47 42.00
N GLY A 792 5.33 -34.40 40.80
CA GLY A 792 5.10 -35.33 39.71
C GLY A 792 5.70 -34.79 38.41
N GLY A 793 4.97 -34.91 37.31
CA GLY A 793 5.33 -34.26 36.06
C GLY A 793 6.53 -34.84 35.32
N PHE A 794 6.84 -34.16 34.22
CA PHE A 794 8.17 -34.10 33.61
C PHE A 794 8.40 -32.60 33.39
N ASP A 795 8.98 -31.94 34.37
CA ASP A 795 9.06 -30.46 34.40
C ASP A 795 10.24 -29.91 33.60
N THR A 796 10.09 -28.71 33.07
CA THR A 796 11.21 -27.95 32.52
C THR A 796 11.67 -26.92 33.55
N VAL A 797 12.81 -27.17 34.19
CA VAL A 797 13.39 -26.27 35.21
C VAL A 797 14.63 -25.58 34.65
N ASN A 798 14.58 -24.25 34.58
CA ASN A 798 15.69 -23.41 34.15
C ASN A 798 16.26 -22.66 35.35
N VAL A 799 17.53 -22.87 35.66
CA VAL A 799 18.27 -22.21 36.75
C VAL A 799 19.27 -21.25 36.10
N ASN A 800 18.86 -20.01 35.94
CA ASN A 800 19.57 -18.99 35.17
C ASN A 800 20.49 -18.11 36.04
N GLY A 801 20.32 -18.14 37.36
CA GLY A 801 21.16 -17.43 38.34
C GLY A 801 20.38 -17.10 39.62
N GLY A 802 21.04 -16.47 40.58
CA GLY A 802 20.45 -16.12 41.89
C GLY A 802 20.77 -17.16 42.98
N PRO A 803 19.91 -17.31 44.00
CA PRO A 803 20.12 -18.28 45.07
C PRO A 803 20.19 -19.73 44.55
N THR A 804 20.86 -20.60 45.30
CA THR A 804 20.97 -22.02 44.92
C THR A 804 19.62 -22.72 45.03
N VAL A 805 19.15 -23.31 43.93
CA VAL A 805 17.90 -24.09 43.87
C VAL A 805 18.12 -25.46 44.49
N THR A 806 17.32 -25.82 45.48
CA THR A 806 17.41 -27.08 46.22
C THR A 806 16.25 -28.01 45.87
N PHE A 807 16.56 -29.24 45.46
CA PHE A 807 15.59 -30.33 45.28
C PHE A 807 15.59 -31.22 46.53
N SER A 808 14.48 -31.26 47.26
CA SER A 808 14.34 -31.96 48.55
C SER A 808 13.69 -33.35 48.46
N ALA A 809 13.19 -33.73 47.29
CA ALA A 809 12.57 -35.01 46.98
C ALA A 809 12.94 -35.46 45.55
N SER A 810 12.65 -36.71 45.17
CA SER A 810 12.85 -37.17 43.78
C SER A 810 12.07 -36.32 42.80
N GLN A 811 12.75 -35.88 41.74
CA GLN A 811 12.20 -34.99 40.71
C GLN A 811 12.23 -35.70 39.35
N LYS A 812 11.27 -35.34 38.50
CA LYS A 812 11.20 -35.81 37.11
C LYS A 812 11.14 -34.60 36.19
N PHE A 813 12.14 -34.49 35.33
CA PHE A 813 12.33 -33.34 34.45
C PHE A 813 12.25 -33.75 32.98
N ASP A 814 11.52 -33.00 32.18
CA ASP A 814 11.70 -33.05 30.72
C ASP A 814 13.05 -32.40 30.36
N ALA A 815 13.39 -31.30 31.04
CA ALA A 815 14.72 -30.69 30.97
C ALA A 815 15.12 -30.00 32.28
N LEU A 816 16.37 -30.21 32.70
CA LEU A 816 17.05 -29.42 33.72
C LEU A 816 18.17 -28.61 33.05
N ASN A 817 18.00 -27.30 33.02
CA ASN A 817 18.96 -26.37 32.39
C ASN A 817 19.58 -25.48 33.47
N ILE A 818 20.91 -25.44 33.55
CA ILE A 818 21.68 -24.65 34.52
C ILE A 818 22.64 -23.75 33.74
N ALA A 819 22.46 -22.44 33.88
CA ALA A 819 23.28 -21.44 33.20
C ALA A 819 24.66 -21.28 33.85
N SER A 820 25.57 -20.58 33.16
CA SER A 820 26.91 -20.30 33.68
C SER A 820 26.86 -19.46 34.96
N GLY A 821 27.47 -19.97 36.02
CA GLY A 821 27.48 -19.34 37.35
C GLY A 821 26.20 -19.57 38.17
N ALA A 822 25.22 -20.29 37.63
CA ALA A 822 24.03 -20.71 38.37
C ALA A 822 24.26 -22.04 39.09
N SER A 823 23.52 -22.29 40.17
CA SER A 823 23.72 -23.45 41.05
C SER A 823 22.40 -24.12 41.40
N ALA A 824 22.35 -25.44 41.25
CA ALA A 824 21.31 -26.30 41.77
C ALA A 824 21.93 -27.42 42.63
N ARG A 825 21.20 -27.95 43.61
CA ARG A 825 21.64 -29.05 44.47
C ARG A 825 20.52 -30.00 44.87
N VAL A 826 20.88 -31.23 45.16
CA VAL A 826 20.02 -32.21 45.83
C VAL A 826 20.27 -32.15 47.34
N ALA A 827 19.20 -32.25 48.13
CA ALA A 827 19.31 -32.33 49.59
C ALA A 827 20.03 -33.62 50.03
N GLY A 828 21.04 -33.48 50.89
CA GLY A 828 21.84 -34.62 51.38
C GLY A 828 21.05 -35.56 52.31
N GLY A 829 21.39 -36.83 52.29
CA GLY A 829 20.76 -37.90 53.07
C GLY A 829 19.45 -38.42 52.46
N ALA A 830 18.88 -37.72 51.49
CA ALA A 830 17.51 -37.93 51.03
C ALA A 830 17.31 -39.20 50.17
N GLY A 831 18.38 -39.82 49.64
CA GLY A 831 18.28 -40.98 48.76
C GLY A 831 17.50 -40.68 47.46
N VAL A 832 17.59 -39.43 47.02
CA VAL A 832 16.78 -38.83 45.96
C VAL A 832 17.31 -39.21 44.59
N ALA A 833 16.41 -39.37 43.63
CA ALA A 833 16.75 -39.49 42.22
C ALA A 833 16.29 -38.23 41.47
N ILE A 834 17.20 -37.62 40.71
CA ILE A 834 16.83 -36.71 39.64
C ILE A 834 16.71 -37.54 38.37
N VAL A 835 15.49 -37.71 37.85
CA VAL A 835 15.28 -38.29 36.52
C VAL A 835 15.09 -37.14 35.55
N THR A 836 15.89 -37.06 34.49
CA THR A 836 15.74 -36.00 33.47
C THR A 836 15.91 -36.57 32.07
N ARG A 837 15.17 -36.05 31.08
CA ARG A 837 15.37 -36.41 29.67
C ARG A 837 16.44 -35.56 28.99
N ALA A 838 16.65 -34.34 29.48
CA ALA A 838 17.72 -33.45 29.05
C ALA A 838 18.42 -32.80 30.26
N LEU A 839 19.75 -32.76 30.23
CA LEU A 839 20.55 -32.02 31.20
C LEU A 839 21.50 -31.09 30.46
N THR A 840 21.38 -29.80 30.75
CA THR A 840 22.32 -28.77 30.27
C THR A 840 22.98 -28.10 31.46
N ILE A 841 24.32 -28.12 31.53
CA ILE A 841 25.08 -27.31 32.48
C ILE A 841 26.09 -26.49 31.68
N ALA A 842 25.91 -25.17 31.64
CA ALA A 842 26.73 -24.27 30.84
C ALA A 842 27.88 -23.66 31.66
N GLY A 843 29.05 -23.52 31.05
CA GLY A 843 30.18 -22.74 31.60
C GLY A 843 30.55 -23.12 33.04
N THR A 844 30.40 -22.15 33.96
CA THR A 844 30.71 -22.32 35.39
C THR A 844 29.51 -22.76 36.26
N GLY A 845 28.41 -23.21 35.65
CA GLY A 845 27.24 -23.70 36.39
C GLY A 845 27.52 -25.02 37.14
N THR A 846 26.74 -25.30 38.19
CA THR A 846 26.89 -26.51 39.02
C THR A 846 25.58 -27.21 39.33
N LEU A 847 25.57 -28.54 39.23
CA LEU A 847 24.60 -29.42 39.88
C LEU A 847 25.31 -30.26 40.94
N ASP A 848 25.05 -29.99 42.21
CA ASP A 848 25.55 -30.77 43.35
C ASP A 848 24.58 -31.92 43.67
N LEU A 849 24.96 -33.15 43.31
CA LEU A 849 24.17 -34.35 43.61
C LEU A 849 24.32 -34.83 45.05
N ASN A 850 25.23 -34.27 45.85
CA ASN A 850 25.48 -34.68 47.23
C ASN A 850 25.70 -36.21 47.34
N ASP A 851 24.89 -36.95 48.12
CA ASP A 851 24.89 -38.42 48.22
C ASP A 851 23.78 -39.10 47.38
N SER A 852 23.23 -38.40 46.40
CA SER A 852 22.04 -38.81 45.62
C SER A 852 22.40 -39.29 44.19
N ALA A 853 21.37 -39.60 43.39
CA ALA A 853 21.50 -40.20 42.06
C ALA A 853 20.86 -39.33 40.96
N LEU A 854 21.35 -39.50 39.73
CA LEU A 854 20.83 -38.88 38.51
C LEU A 854 20.63 -39.96 37.43
N VAL A 855 19.51 -39.88 36.72
CA VAL A 855 19.19 -40.66 35.52
C VAL A 855 18.99 -39.68 34.37
N LEU A 856 19.82 -39.79 33.34
CA LEU A 856 19.60 -39.10 32.07
C LEU A 856 18.94 -40.09 31.09
N ASP A 857 17.62 -40.02 30.96
CA ASP A 857 16.74 -40.84 30.11
C ASP A 857 16.75 -40.28 28.67
N TYR A 858 17.66 -40.77 27.82
CA TYR A 858 17.96 -40.14 26.54
C TYR A 858 17.21 -40.78 25.36
N THR A 859 16.89 -39.97 24.36
CA THR A 859 16.45 -40.46 23.05
C THR A 859 17.52 -40.19 22.00
N GLY A 860 17.89 -41.21 21.23
CA GLY A 860 18.95 -41.11 20.22
C GLY A 860 20.32 -41.53 20.74
N ALA A 861 21.32 -40.66 20.62
CA ALA A 861 22.70 -40.96 21.03
C ALA A 861 22.89 -40.85 22.54
N THR A 862 23.79 -41.68 23.09
CA THR A 862 24.16 -41.63 24.51
C THR A 862 24.78 -40.28 24.91
N GLY A 863 24.45 -39.85 26.12
CA GLY A 863 25.07 -38.70 26.79
C GLY A 863 26.31 -39.04 27.65
N LEU A 864 26.76 -40.30 27.71
CA LEU A 864 27.73 -40.77 28.73
C LEU A 864 29.04 -39.96 28.73
N THR A 865 29.64 -39.73 27.57
CA THR A 865 30.89 -38.94 27.47
C THR A 865 30.71 -37.49 27.96
N SER A 866 29.55 -36.89 27.68
CA SER A 866 29.22 -35.53 28.15
C SER A 866 29.02 -35.50 29.66
N ILE A 867 28.33 -36.50 30.22
CA ILE A 867 28.14 -36.67 31.66
C ILE A 867 29.47 -36.92 32.38
N GLN A 868 30.32 -37.79 31.86
CA GLN A 868 31.66 -38.04 32.42
C GLN A 868 32.52 -36.77 32.38
N SER A 869 32.44 -35.98 31.31
CA SER A 869 33.13 -34.68 31.22
C SER A 869 32.67 -33.69 32.30
N LEU A 870 31.35 -33.64 32.56
CA LEU A 870 30.77 -32.82 33.64
C LEU A 870 31.20 -33.31 35.04
N ILE A 871 31.31 -34.63 35.24
CA ILE A 871 31.80 -35.23 36.50
C ILE A 871 33.28 -34.91 36.69
N ASN A 872 34.14 -35.10 35.68
CA ASN A 872 35.57 -34.83 35.76
C ASN A 872 35.84 -33.35 36.07
N SER A 873 35.09 -32.46 35.42
CA SER A 873 35.12 -31.02 35.69
C SER A 873 34.73 -30.71 37.14
N GLY A 874 33.65 -31.29 37.66
CA GLY A 874 33.20 -31.07 39.05
C GLY A 874 34.17 -31.66 40.09
N ARG A 875 34.69 -32.85 39.80
CA ARG A 875 35.65 -33.63 40.61
C ARG A 875 36.93 -32.84 40.88
N ALA A 876 37.44 -32.10 39.90
CA ALA A 876 38.59 -31.19 40.03
C ALA A 876 39.78 -31.82 40.80
N GLY A 877 40.25 -33.00 40.35
CA GLY A 877 41.35 -33.73 41.00
C GLY A 877 41.01 -34.31 42.39
N GLY A 878 39.72 -34.53 42.67
CA GLY A 878 39.22 -35.04 43.97
C GLY A 878 38.86 -33.95 44.98
N ALA A 879 39.01 -32.67 44.63
CA ALA A 879 38.61 -31.55 45.48
C ALA A 879 37.08 -31.31 45.50
N TRP A 880 36.35 -31.71 44.45
CA TRP A 880 34.89 -31.53 44.32
C TRP A 880 34.43 -30.07 44.43
N THR A 881 35.23 -29.16 43.87
CA THR A 881 34.99 -27.71 43.84
C THR A 881 34.85 -27.13 42.43
N GLY A 882 34.91 -27.96 41.38
CA GLY A 882 34.81 -27.51 40.00
C GLY A 882 33.36 -27.35 39.50
N PRO A 883 33.18 -26.74 38.31
CA PRO A 883 31.87 -26.60 37.67
C PRO A 883 31.42 -27.93 37.03
N GLY A 884 30.13 -28.08 36.76
CA GLY A 884 29.54 -29.30 36.20
C GLY A 884 28.78 -30.13 37.23
N LEU A 885 28.96 -31.46 37.20
CA LEU A 885 28.35 -32.40 38.14
C LEU A 885 29.29 -32.61 39.34
N THR A 886 28.88 -32.14 40.53
CA THR A 886 29.69 -32.19 41.75
C THR A 886 28.96 -32.91 42.90
N SER A 887 29.68 -33.18 43.98
CA SER A 887 29.15 -33.85 45.18
C SER A 887 29.75 -33.25 46.45
N THR A 888 28.90 -32.61 47.26
CA THR A 888 29.25 -32.22 48.64
C THR A 888 29.61 -33.42 49.51
N ALA A 889 28.99 -34.60 49.29
CA ALA A 889 29.33 -35.81 50.04
C ALA A 889 30.77 -36.26 49.76
N ALA A 890 31.18 -36.36 48.49
CA ALA A 890 32.54 -36.71 48.10
C ALA A 890 33.56 -35.64 48.52
N ARG A 891 33.19 -34.34 48.41
CA ARG A 891 33.96 -33.22 48.96
C ARG A 891 34.23 -33.35 50.45
N ASN A 892 33.27 -33.87 51.21
CA ASN A 892 33.36 -33.99 52.66
C ASN A 892 33.88 -35.36 53.15
N ALA A 893 33.97 -36.36 52.26
CA ALA A 893 34.44 -37.70 52.58
C ALA A 893 35.88 -37.71 53.15
N SER A 894 36.09 -38.50 54.20
CA SER A 894 37.40 -38.71 54.83
C SER A 894 37.50 -40.16 55.32
N PRO A 895 38.32 -41.02 54.70
CA PRO A 895 39.25 -40.74 53.60
C PRO A 895 38.56 -40.38 52.27
N LYS A 896 39.34 -39.98 51.26
CA LYS A 896 38.86 -39.56 49.94
C LYS A 896 38.54 -40.76 49.03
N ASN A 897 37.69 -41.66 49.52
CA ASN A 897 37.38 -42.94 48.88
C ASN A 897 36.07 -42.96 48.08
N THR A 898 35.29 -41.86 48.07
CA THR A 898 34.03 -41.75 47.33
C THR A 898 34.03 -40.67 46.26
N THR A 899 33.10 -40.80 45.33
CA THR A 899 33.05 -40.06 44.06
C THR A 899 31.64 -40.03 43.48
N LEU A 900 31.46 -39.30 42.37
CA LEU A 900 30.40 -39.55 41.40
C LEU A 900 30.96 -40.38 40.25
N ALA A 901 30.19 -41.37 39.81
CA ALA A 901 30.49 -42.28 38.72
C ALA A 901 29.33 -42.33 37.72
N ALA A 902 29.61 -42.69 36.46
CA ALA A 902 28.60 -42.80 35.40
C ALA A 902 28.75 -44.10 34.57
N ILE A 903 27.64 -44.79 34.31
CA ILE A 903 27.57 -45.99 33.43
C ILE A 903 26.30 -45.96 32.56
N GLU A 904 26.27 -46.75 31.49
CA GLU A 904 25.02 -47.01 30.75
C GLU A 904 24.07 -47.91 31.56
N ALA A 905 22.76 -47.72 31.36
CA ALA A 905 21.75 -48.62 31.89
C ALA A 905 21.83 -50.04 31.31
N THR A 906 22.41 -50.22 30.11
CA THR A 906 22.75 -51.57 29.58
C THR A 906 23.71 -52.31 30.50
N ASP A 907 24.74 -51.61 30.95
CA ASP A 907 25.87 -52.19 31.68
C ASP A 907 25.45 -52.47 33.12
N TYR A 908 24.74 -51.52 33.73
CA TYR A 908 24.08 -51.71 35.03
C TYR A 908 23.17 -52.95 35.05
N LYS A 909 22.35 -53.14 34.01
CA LYS A 909 21.46 -54.30 33.88
C LYS A 909 22.18 -55.60 33.52
N LEU A 910 23.33 -55.53 32.84
CA LEU A 910 24.17 -56.68 32.58
C LEU A 910 24.74 -57.25 33.88
N ALA A 911 25.14 -56.37 34.81
CA ALA A 911 25.67 -56.77 36.11
C ALA A 911 24.59 -57.14 37.13
N ASN A 912 23.56 -56.29 37.30
CA ASN A 912 22.56 -56.42 38.36
C ASN A 912 21.29 -57.19 37.93
N GLY A 913 21.21 -57.57 36.65
CA GLY A 913 20.06 -58.24 36.04
C GLY A 913 19.02 -57.29 35.44
N ALA A 914 18.29 -57.77 34.44
CA ALA A 914 17.40 -56.96 33.60
C ALA A 914 16.24 -56.25 34.34
N ALA A 915 15.90 -56.71 35.55
CA ALA A 915 14.84 -56.17 36.41
C ALA A 915 15.37 -55.29 37.56
N ALA A 916 16.67 -54.97 37.59
CA ALA A 916 17.25 -54.08 38.59
C ALA A 916 16.64 -52.66 38.50
N LEU A 917 16.37 -52.06 39.66
CA LEU A 917 15.91 -50.69 39.80
C LEU A 917 17.08 -49.80 40.20
N PHE A 918 17.28 -48.70 39.50
CA PHE A 918 18.33 -47.74 39.83
C PHE A 918 17.76 -46.63 40.72
N ALA A 919 18.27 -46.51 41.95
CA ALA A 919 17.79 -45.56 42.97
C ALA A 919 16.25 -45.62 43.24
N GLY A 920 15.61 -46.77 42.98
CA GLY A 920 14.16 -46.98 43.10
C GLY A 920 13.36 -46.69 41.83
N GLU A 921 13.99 -46.13 40.80
CA GLU A 921 13.37 -45.88 39.50
C GLU A 921 13.56 -47.06 38.54
N SER A 922 12.54 -47.30 37.70
CA SER A 922 12.64 -48.24 36.58
C SER A 922 13.32 -47.57 35.40
N VAL A 923 14.52 -48.00 35.06
CA VAL A 923 15.27 -47.54 33.88
C VAL A 923 15.15 -48.57 32.75
N ASP A 924 15.21 -48.16 31.49
CA ASP A 924 15.26 -49.08 30.35
C ASP A 924 16.72 -49.42 29.99
N THR A 925 17.12 -49.34 28.71
CA THR A 925 18.51 -49.53 28.25
C THR A 925 19.09 -48.27 27.60
N SER A 926 18.35 -47.16 27.57
CA SER A 926 18.67 -45.89 26.91
C SER A 926 18.81 -44.76 27.94
N ALA A 927 19.54 -45.02 29.02
CA ALA A 927 19.77 -44.03 30.06
C ALA A 927 21.21 -44.07 30.58
N VAL A 928 21.78 -42.89 30.87
CA VAL A 928 23.03 -42.76 31.62
C VAL A 928 22.69 -42.67 33.10
N LEU A 929 23.30 -43.53 33.90
CA LEU A 929 23.08 -43.63 35.35
C LEU A 929 24.27 -43.03 36.07
N VAL A 930 24.02 -42.06 36.96
CA VAL A 930 25.04 -41.39 37.78
C VAL A 930 24.72 -41.56 39.25
N ARG A 931 25.70 -42.01 40.03
CA ARG A 931 25.53 -42.25 41.47
C ARG A 931 26.73 -41.75 42.27
N TYR A 932 26.47 -41.31 43.50
CA TYR A 932 27.47 -41.26 44.55
C TYR A 932 27.87 -42.68 44.98
N THR A 933 29.14 -43.04 44.83
CA THR A 933 29.66 -44.37 45.23
C THR A 933 31.16 -44.34 45.56
N TYR A 934 31.77 -45.49 45.85
CA TYR A 934 33.20 -45.68 46.06
C TYR A 934 33.99 -45.65 44.75
N TYR A 935 35.28 -45.29 44.80
CA TYR A 935 36.15 -45.50 43.64
C TYR A 935 36.25 -46.99 43.31
N GLY A 936 35.85 -47.37 42.09
CA GLY A 936 35.88 -48.76 41.62
C GLY A 936 34.67 -49.62 41.96
N ASP A 937 33.59 -49.12 42.58
CA ASP A 937 32.29 -49.80 42.55
C ASP A 937 31.74 -49.72 41.12
N SER A 938 32.08 -50.71 40.30
CA SER A 938 31.94 -50.71 38.85
C SER A 938 30.55 -51.09 38.37
N ASP A 939 29.78 -51.82 39.18
CA ASP A 939 28.41 -52.25 38.90
C ASP A 939 27.32 -51.49 39.67
N PHE A 940 27.71 -50.55 40.55
CA PHE A 940 26.83 -49.77 41.42
C PHE A 940 26.06 -50.60 42.46
N ASN A 941 26.62 -51.72 42.92
CA ASN A 941 26.11 -52.46 44.07
C ASN A 941 26.39 -51.74 45.41
N GLY A 942 27.33 -50.79 45.43
CA GLY A 942 27.68 -49.97 46.61
C GLY A 942 28.82 -50.53 47.46
N ILE A 943 29.47 -51.61 47.04
CA ILE A 943 30.65 -52.24 47.65
C ILE A 943 31.75 -52.25 46.58
N VAL A 944 33.02 -52.21 47.01
CA VAL A 944 34.14 -52.59 46.14
C VAL A 944 34.55 -54.02 46.49
N ASP A 945 34.43 -54.97 45.58
CA ASP A 945 34.85 -56.36 45.83
C ASP A 945 35.58 -57.04 44.65
N PHE A 946 35.69 -58.37 44.68
CA PHE A 946 36.42 -59.13 43.66
C PHE A 946 35.83 -58.97 42.26
N ASP A 947 34.51 -58.82 42.14
CA ASP A 947 33.86 -58.68 40.83
C ASP A 947 34.28 -57.35 40.17
N ASP A 948 34.53 -56.29 40.95
CA ASP A 948 35.07 -55.02 40.49
C ASP A 948 36.52 -55.12 40.00
N TYR A 949 37.42 -55.69 40.81
CA TYR A 949 38.82 -55.91 40.40
C TYR A 949 38.90 -56.73 39.12
N SER A 950 38.04 -57.74 38.97
CA SER A 950 37.99 -58.57 37.76
C SER A 950 37.64 -57.78 36.49
N ARG A 951 36.89 -56.67 36.63
CA ARG A 951 36.51 -55.78 35.53
C ARG A 951 37.61 -54.77 35.22
N VAL A 952 38.28 -54.22 36.23
CA VAL A 952 39.49 -53.37 36.04
C VAL A 952 40.55 -54.17 35.29
N ASP A 953 40.85 -55.40 35.73
CA ASP A 953 41.78 -56.30 35.06
C ASP A 953 41.35 -56.61 33.61
N ALA A 954 40.06 -56.86 33.38
CA ALA A 954 39.54 -57.10 32.03
C ALA A 954 39.61 -55.85 31.14
N GLY A 955 39.38 -54.66 31.69
CA GLY A 955 39.47 -53.39 30.97
C GLY A 955 40.90 -53.05 30.59
N PHE A 956 41.84 -53.15 31.53
CA PHE A 956 43.27 -52.96 31.29
C PHE A 956 43.78 -53.92 30.20
N ASN A 957 43.52 -55.22 30.32
CA ASN A 957 43.94 -56.21 29.32
C ASN A 957 43.23 -56.04 27.97
N GLY A 958 42.01 -55.50 27.95
CA GLY A 958 41.23 -55.22 26.75
C GLY A 958 41.57 -53.90 26.05
N ASN A 959 42.21 -52.95 26.74
CA ASN A 959 42.22 -51.52 26.39
C ASN A 959 40.80 -50.94 26.27
N ASN A 960 39.87 -51.40 27.12
CA ASN A 960 38.54 -50.80 27.23
C ASN A 960 38.60 -49.53 28.09
N THR A 961 37.58 -48.68 27.99
CA THR A 961 37.51 -47.38 28.67
C THR A 961 36.18 -47.22 29.42
N GLY A 962 36.07 -46.21 30.27
CA GLY A 962 34.87 -45.91 31.05
C GLY A 962 34.69 -46.77 32.30
N TRP A 963 33.91 -46.24 33.24
CA TRP A 963 33.81 -46.70 34.63
C TRP A 963 33.53 -48.20 34.81
N PHE A 964 32.58 -48.75 34.04
CA PHE A 964 32.20 -50.18 34.11
C PHE A 964 33.35 -51.15 33.75
N ASN A 965 34.36 -50.65 33.04
CA ASN A 965 35.59 -51.35 32.66
C ASN A 965 36.80 -50.99 33.54
N GLY A 966 36.62 -50.18 34.59
CA GLY A 966 37.68 -49.86 35.57
C GLY A 966 38.46 -48.56 35.36
N ASP A 967 38.02 -47.69 34.46
CA ASP A 967 38.51 -46.30 34.32
C ASP A 967 37.76 -45.45 35.36
N VAL A 968 38.29 -45.43 36.58
CA VAL A 968 37.66 -44.88 37.79
C VAL A 968 38.10 -43.44 38.06
N ASP A 969 39.28 -43.03 37.59
CA ASP A 969 39.67 -41.62 37.57
C ASP A 969 38.93 -40.84 36.46
N GLY A 970 38.40 -41.55 35.44
CA GLY A 970 37.56 -41.03 34.37
C GLY A 970 38.36 -40.40 33.22
N ASN A 971 39.67 -40.61 33.13
CA ASN A 971 40.55 -39.98 32.14
C ASN A 971 40.43 -40.58 30.73
N GLY A 972 39.80 -41.76 30.60
CA GLY A 972 39.62 -42.45 29.31
C GLY A 972 40.64 -43.56 29.04
N ILE A 973 41.45 -43.95 30.03
CA ILE A 973 42.44 -45.03 29.97
C ILE A 973 42.38 -45.76 31.32
N VAL A 974 42.38 -47.10 31.30
CA VAL A 974 42.58 -47.89 32.54
C VAL A 974 44.09 -48.02 32.77
N ASP A 975 44.63 -47.45 33.84
CA ASP A 975 46.04 -47.59 34.20
C ASP A 975 46.32 -47.70 35.72
N PHE A 976 47.56 -47.46 36.14
CA PHE A 976 47.99 -47.61 37.54
C PHE A 976 47.33 -46.60 38.50
N ASP A 977 46.92 -45.43 38.02
CA ASP A 977 46.26 -44.44 38.85
C ASP A 977 44.83 -44.91 39.22
N ASP A 978 44.16 -45.68 38.35
CA ASP A 978 42.90 -46.35 38.67
C ASP A 978 43.04 -47.43 39.74
N TYR A 979 44.05 -48.32 39.60
CA TYR A 979 44.37 -49.33 40.62
C TYR A 979 44.62 -48.67 41.99
N SER A 980 45.29 -47.51 42.01
CA SER A 980 45.56 -46.76 43.24
C SER A 980 44.27 -46.22 43.90
N LEU A 981 43.25 -45.87 43.11
CA LEU A 981 41.95 -45.38 43.60
C LEU A 981 41.03 -46.50 44.07
N ILE A 982 40.94 -47.62 43.36
CA ILE A 982 40.18 -48.80 43.81
C ILE A 982 40.82 -49.47 45.04
N ASP A 983 42.16 -49.55 45.11
CA ASP A 983 42.87 -50.02 46.31
C ASP A 983 42.56 -49.12 47.52
N LEU A 984 42.57 -47.80 47.35
CA LEU A 984 42.19 -46.86 48.41
C LEU A 984 40.77 -47.12 48.90
N ALA A 985 39.81 -47.29 47.98
CA ALA A 985 38.42 -47.54 48.34
C ALA A 985 38.22 -48.91 49.00
N PHE A 986 38.75 -49.98 48.41
CA PHE A 986 38.64 -51.34 48.95
C PHE A 986 39.19 -51.45 50.38
N ASN A 987 40.34 -50.82 50.65
CA ASN A 987 40.97 -50.85 51.97
C ASN A 987 40.32 -49.92 53.01
N THR A 988 39.43 -49.00 52.60
CA THR A 988 38.87 -47.98 53.50
C THR A 988 37.34 -47.85 53.49
N GLN A 989 36.64 -48.61 52.65
CA GLN A 989 35.18 -48.73 52.70
C GLN A 989 34.74 -49.24 54.08
N THR A 990 33.66 -48.65 54.61
CA THR A 990 33.16 -48.95 55.97
C THR A 990 31.88 -49.80 55.96
N GLY A 991 31.48 -50.24 54.78
CA GLY A 991 30.24 -50.97 54.50
C GLY A 991 29.56 -50.45 53.22
N PRO A 992 28.44 -51.07 52.80
CA PRO A 992 27.82 -50.78 51.52
C PRO A 992 27.20 -49.37 51.42
N LEU A 993 27.52 -48.63 50.36
CA LEU A 993 26.91 -47.34 50.01
C LEU A 993 25.52 -47.52 49.38
N ARG A 994 24.56 -47.94 50.22
CA ARG A 994 23.13 -48.12 49.92
C ARG A 994 22.82 -49.04 48.70
N PRO A 995 22.86 -50.38 48.84
CA PRO A 995 22.22 -51.30 47.90
C PRO A 995 20.70 -51.41 48.13
N ALA A 996 19.95 -51.66 47.05
CA ALA A 996 18.56 -52.13 46.88
C ALA A 996 17.49 -51.94 48.00
N ALA A 997 16.32 -51.38 47.62
CA ALA A 997 15.19 -51.10 48.52
C ALA A 997 14.14 -52.23 48.60
N LEU A 998 13.48 -52.37 49.77
CA LEU A 998 12.00 -52.41 49.96
C LEU A 998 11.57 -53.04 51.29
N VAL A 999 11.02 -52.24 52.21
CA VAL A 999 9.91 -52.66 53.09
C VAL A 999 8.94 -51.50 53.21
N PRO A 1000 7.65 -51.64 52.83
CA PRO A 1000 6.64 -50.64 53.13
C PRO A 1000 6.28 -50.71 54.62
N SER A 1001 7.08 -50.06 55.47
CA SER A 1001 6.64 -49.73 56.82
C SER A 1001 5.45 -48.78 56.71
N ALA A 1002 4.27 -49.25 57.12
CA ALA A 1002 3.04 -48.48 57.04
C ALA A 1002 3.21 -47.10 57.69
N LEU A 1003 2.86 -46.04 56.95
CA LEU A 1003 2.65 -44.71 57.52
C LEU A 1003 1.68 -44.84 58.72
N PRO A 1004 1.94 -44.16 59.85
CA PRO A 1004 0.96 -44.10 60.93
C PRO A 1004 -0.34 -43.55 60.38
N LYS A 1005 -1.43 -44.32 60.49
CA LYS A 1005 -2.76 -43.82 60.15
C LYS A 1005 -3.01 -42.54 60.94
N SER A 1006 -3.46 -41.50 60.24
CA SER A 1006 -4.00 -40.29 60.86
C SER A 1006 -4.96 -40.68 62.00
N GLY A 1007 -4.63 -40.30 63.23
CA GLY A 1007 -5.45 -40.62 64.38
C GLY A 1007 -6.85 -40.04 64.22
N LYS A 1008 -7.86 -40.90 64.06
CA LYS A 1008 -9.24 -40.49 64.34
C LYS A 1008 -9.31 -40.01 65.78
N GLY A 1009 -9.99 -38.88 65.99
CA GLY A 1009 -9.96 -38.18 67.27
C GLY A 1009 -10.46 -39.02 68.46
N ALA A 1010 -9.95 -38.68 69.64
CA ALA A 1010 -10.54 -39.04 70.90
C ALA A 1010 -11.08 -37.77 71.56
N ALA A 1011 -12.38 -37.74 71.83
CA ALA A 1011 -13.00 -36.67 72.60
C ALA A 1011 -12.71 -36.83 74.08
N ARG A 1012 -12.32 -35.74 74.75
CA ARG A 1012 -12.74 -35.38 76.11
C ARG A 1012 -12.39 -33.92 76.40
#